data_AF-A0AAW5JPA0-F1
#
_entry.id   AF-A0AAW5JPA0-F1
#
_cell.length_a   1.000
_cell.length_b   1.000
_cell.length_c   1.000
_cell.angle_alpha   90.00
_cell.angle_beta   90.00
_cell.angle_gamma   90.00
#
_symmetry.space_group_name_H-M   'P 1'
#
loop_
_entity.id
_entity.type
_entity.pdbx_description
1 polymer ?
#
loop_
_entity_poly.entity_id
_entity_poly.type
_entity_poly.pdbx_seq_one_letter_code
_entity_poly.pdbx_strand_id
1 'polypeptide(L)'
;MPDLFQSAADLVNQYVLPYLSWTLVFPLGTLILVLLFFFYYWHAQAPRRDSLEWIAMRERRSMTFSAKRYPMGKKDALPLLLVTAAYACTAFFQLGSFTNPQSFQSFDETATVEFSLDRTVALTRLGWYTGLGTGDYALEVSADGQSWTALQVSVDEDNKSAYAWTPVDRNAPAGSVRSIHQKYNTLFKWYFIEPEGGPVQVRYLRLTGFPGKAPLELGELALYDQDGVRAVPNAMVAAQPPQAVPSADLALFDEQNTIPDKSTWYNSSYFDEIYHPRTAYEHIRGIEPYEVSHPPLGKLILSVGIRLFGFTPFGWRFMGTLFGVLMLPILYVFLKNLFGRTAIAFCGTTLFAFDFMHLVQTRIATIDTYGVFFILLAYFFMYRYLTLPAGTSFRGGALPLFLSGLFWGIGAASKWTVIYAGAGLALLYFLGVWFKWRDRPADFPFAPWLVQTLLFSVLCWVVIPVILYTLSYWPYAAARGNDGGLLDMLGELFSWPFVQLPQVLRGERELILKGSANLVDAMLENQKFMFTYHVGVTEHHPYESRWYQWLVDGRPILYYLDSTSVPGFKAAFACFNNPVVAWTGLLSVVILAVQTVRRRCGKALFLLVGYLSQLLPWFAIGRITFAYHYFPSTLFLVLAISYAMNDMMERKVGRWQWAVYGMTAFSVVLFAAFYPVLIGLMVPSWYPTRFLRWIPGGAWPF
;
A
#
# COMPACT_ATOMS: atom_id res chain seq x y z
N MET A 1 -6.82 1.92 -61.97
CA MET A 1 -6.26 1.43 -60.69
C MET A 1 -5.84 2.52 -59.68
N PRO A 2 -5.69 3.83 -60.02
CA PRO A 2 -5.45 4.87 -58.99
C PRO A 2 -6.65 5.13 -58.06
N ASP A 3 -7.89 5.07 -58.60
CA ASP A 3 -9.10 5.50 -57.86
C ASP A 3 -9.48 4.59 -56.69
N LEU A 4 -9.08 3.32 -56.71
CA LEU A 4 -9.39 2.35 -55.65
C LEU A 4 -8.55 2.57 -54.38
N PHE A 5 -7.35 3.14 -54.54
CA PHE A 5 -6.49 3.51 -53.41
C PHE A 5 -6.88 4.86 -52.79
N GLN A 6 -7.38 5.79 -53.60
CA GLN A 6 -7.96 7.05 -53.11
C GLN A 6 -9.22 6.81 -52.28
N SER A 7 -10.14 5.94 -52.73
CA SER A 7 -11.36 5.65 -51.97
C SER A 7 -11.09 4.93 -50.64
N ALA A 8 -10.06 4.07 -50.57
CA ALA A 8 -9.62 3.43 -49.33
C ALA A 8 -8.95 4.42 -48.37
N ALA A 9 -8.13 5.34 -48.88
CA ALA A 9 -7.51 6.39 -48.08
C ALA A 9 -8.55 7.36 -47.49
N ASP A 10 -9.59 7.70 -48.25
CA ASP A 10 -10.68 8.57 -47.80
C ASP A 10 -11.58 7.87 -46.76
N LEU A 11 -11.88 6.58 -46.93
CA LEU A 11 -12.56 5.76 -45.91
C LEU A 11 -11.75 5.67 -44.61
N VAL A 12 -10.42 5.51 -44.71
CA VAL A 12 -9.53 5.50 -43.54
C VAL A 12 -9.48 6.89 -42.88
N ASN A 13 -9.37 7.97 -43.66
CA ASN A 13 -9.40 9.36 -43.15
C ASN A 13 -10.72 9.74 -42.47
N GLN A 14 -11.85 9.26 -42.98
CA GLN A 14 -13.17 9.64 -42.48
C GLN A 14 -13.68 8.75 -41.34
N TYR A 15 -13.32 7.46 -41.32
CA TYR A 15 -13.89 6.48 -40.38
C TYR A 15 -12.86 5.79 -39.48
N VAL A 16 -11.56 5.90 -39.75
CA VAL A 16 -10.52 5.19 -38.99
C VAL A 16 -9.58 6.17 -38.27
N LEU A 17 -9.09 7.20 -38.95
CA LEU A 17 -8.17 8.20 -38.40
C LEU A 17 -8.76 9.12 -37.31
N PRO A 18 -10.05 9.51 -37.34
CA PRO A 18 -10.66 10.28 -36.26
C PRO A 18 -10.84 9.46 -34.97
N TYR A 19 -10.82 8.13 -35.07
CA TYR A 19 -10.96 7.19 -33.96
C TYR A 19 -9.62 6.56 -33.54
N LEU A 20 -8.57 6.62 -34.38
CA LEU A 20 -7.16 6.34 -34.06
C LEU A 20 -6.60 7.42 -33.12
N SER A 21 -7.20 7.51 -31.95
CA SER A 21 -6.65 8.26 -30.83
C SER A 21 -5.44 7.49 -30.28
N TRP A 22 -4.48 8.22 -29.73
CA TRP A 22 -3.30 7.64 -29.06
C TRP A 22 -3.67 6.60 -28.00
N THR A 23 -4.85 6.77 -27.41
CA THR A 23 -5.52 5.84 -26.48
C THR A 23 -5.79 4.45 -27.07
N LEU A 24 -5.85 4.28 -28.40
CA LEU A 24 -5.95 2.95 -29.04
C LEU A 24 -4.61 2.49 -29.62
N VAL A 25 -3.82 3.41 -30.19
CA VAL A 25 -2.55 3.07 -30.87
C VAL A 25 -1.55 2.45 -29.90
N PHE A 26 -1.31 3.08 -28.74
CA PHE A 26 -0.31 2.59 -27.79
C PHE A 26 -0.67 1.25 -27.12
N PRO A 27 -1.90 1.01 -26.63
CA PRO A 27 -2.24 -0.30 -26.09
C PRO A 27 -2.24 -1.39 -27.17
N LEU A 28 -2.72 -1.13 -28.39
CA LEU A 28 -2.65 -2.10 -29.48
C LEU A 28 -1.20 -2.40 -29.88
N GLY A 29 -0.36 -1.37 -30.00
CA GLY A 29 1.07 -1.53 -30.26
C GLY A 29 1.78 -2.33 -29.17
N THR A 30 1.47 -2.03 -27.90
CA THR A 30 1.96 -2.80 -26.75
C THR A 30 1.51 -4.25 -26.82
N LEU A 31 0.23 -4.51 -27.08
CA LEU A 31 -0.31 -5.85 -27.23
C LEU A 31 0.37 -6.62 -28.36
N ILE A 32 0.61 -5.99 -29.51
CA ILE A 32 1.35 -6.60 -30.63
C ILE A 32 2.77 -6.97 -30.19
N LEU A 33 3.49 -6.08 -29.49
CA LEU A 33 4.84 -6.39 -28.98
C LEU A 33 4.82 -7.56 -27.99
N VAL A 34 3.82 -7.61 -27.10
CA VAL A 34 3.61 -8.73 -26.19
C VAL A 34 3.38 -10.02 -26.97
N LEU A 35 2.47 -10.04 -27.95
CA LEU A 35 2.21 -11.22 -28.77
C LEU A 35 3.46 -11.67 -29.53
N LEU A 36 4.20 -10.74 -30.13
CA LEU A 36 5.48 -11.01 -30.81
C LEU A 36 6.51 -11.64 -29.87
N PHE A 37 6.60 -11.18 -28.61
CA PHE A 37 7.44 -11.81 -27.59
C PHE A 37 7.07 -13.30 -27.40
N PHE A 38 5.78 -13.65 -27.35
CA PHE A 38 5.35 -15.04 -27.19
C PHE A 38 5.51 -15.88 -28.45
N PHE A 39 5.21 -15.34 -29.63
CA PHE A 39 5.49 -16.01 -30.89
C PHE A 39 6.98 -16.32 -31.02
N TYR A 40 7.83 -15.34 -30.71
CA TYR A 40 9.27 -15.51 -30.69
C TYR A 40 9.72 -16.52 -29.62
N TYR A 41 9.15 -16.49 -28.41
CA TYR A 41 9.42 -17.48 -27.37
C TYR A 41 9.14 -18.90 -27.88
N TRP A 42 7.96 -19.17 -28.43
CA TRP A 42 7.62 -20.49 -28.93
C TRP A 42 8.45 -20.91 -30.13
N HIS A 43 8.78 -19.97 -31.03
CA HIS A 43 9.72 -20.21 -32.11
C HIS A 43 11.12 -20.58 -31.59
N ALA A 44 11.65 -19.85 -30.61
CA ALA A 44 12.95 -20.12 -30.00
C ALA A 44 12.98 -21.45 -29.23
N GLN A 45 11.83 -21.88 -28.69
CA GLN A 45 11.68 -23.17 -28.00
C GLN A 45 11.32 -24.33 -28.94
N ALA A 46 11.07 -24.08 -30.22
CA ALA A 46 10.77 -25.12 -31.19
C ALA A 46 11.97 -26.09 -31.27
N PRO A 47 11.76 -27.41 -31.16
CA PRO A 47 12.85 -28.37 -31.21
C PRO A 47 13.51 -28.31 -32.59
N ARG A 48 14.84 -28.28 -32.62
CA ARG A 48 15.60 -28.46 -33.87
C ARG A 48 15.35 -29.88 -34.36
N ARG A 49 14.66 -30.04 -35.50
CA ARG A 49 14.39 -31.36 -36.09
C ARG A 49 15.71 -32.12 -36.28
N ASP A 50 15.67 -33.42 -36.00
CA ASP A 50 16.79 -34.36 -36.17
C ASP A 50 18.06 -34.05 -35.35
N SER A 51 17.90 -33.34 -34.23
CA SER A 51 18.98 -33.09 -33.27
C SER A 51 18.91 -34.01 -32.05
N LEU A 52 20.05 -34.26 -31.40
CA LEU A 52 20.12 -34.91 -30.08
C LEU A 52 19.20 -34.24 -29.03
N GLU A 53 18.88 -32.95 -29.21
CA GLU A 53 17.94 -32.23 -28.35
C GLU A 53 16.49 -32.73 -28.51
N TRP A 54 16.07 -33.13 -29.71
CA TRP A 54 14.74 -33.70 -29.94
C TRP A 54 14.59 -35.04 -29.21
N ILE A 55 15.67 -35.83 -29.19
CA ILE A 55 15.75 -37.11 -28.46
C ILE A 55 15.81 -36.87 -26.95
N ALA A 56 16.63 -35.93 -26.48
CA ALA A 56 16.74 -35.58 -25.06
C ALA A 56 15.46 -34.94 -24.49
N MET A 57 14.69 -34.19 -25.29
CA MET A 57 13.37 -33.68 -24.89
C MET A 57 12.32 -34.79 -24.76
N ARG A 58 12.55 -35.97 -25.37
CA ARG A 58 11.72 -37.17 -25.19
C ARG A 58 12.07 -37.93 -23.91
N GLU A 59 13.28 -37.80 -23.38
CA GLU A 59 13.66 -38.40 -22.10
C GLU A 59 12.92 -37.72 -20.94
N ARG A 60 12.00 -38.45 -20.32
CA ARG A 60 11.21 -37.95 -19.19
C ARG A 60 12.06 -37.91 -17.93
N ARG A 61 12.62 -36.75 -17.60
CA ARG A 61 13.19 -36.51 -16.26
C ARG A 61 12.09 -36.49 -15.19
N SER A 62 12.42 -36.95 -13.99
CA SER A 62 11.54 -36.79 -12.83
C SER A 62 11.51 -35.33 -12.39
N MET A 63 10.33 -34.84 -11.98
CA MET A 63 10.20 -33.49 -11.43
C MET A 63 10.90 -33.43 -10.06
N THR A 64 11.74 -32.43 -9.84
CA THR A 64 12.40 -32.18 -8.55
C THR A 64 12.59 -30.68 -8.35
N PHE A 65 12.65 -30.24 -7.08
CA PHE A 65 13.06 -28.87 -6.75
C PHE A 65 14.56 -28.74 -6.54
N SER A 66 15.28 -29.85 -6.32
CA SER A 66 16.73 -29.85 -6.16
C SER A 66 17.40 -29.19 -7.36
N ALA A 67 18.09 -28.08 -7.13
CA ALA A 67 18.69 -27.30 -8.20
C ALA A 67 19.93 -26.56 -7.69
N LYS A 68 20.88 -26.32 -8.59
CA LYS A 68 22.02 -25.46 -8.30
C LYS A 68 21.50 -24.03 -8.08
N ARG A 69 21.82 -23.48 -6.92
CA ARG A 69 21.68 -22.05 -6.62
C ARG A 69 22.93 -21.30 -7.06
N TYR A 70 22.75 -20.08 -7.53
CA TYR A 70 23.85 -19.23 -7.98
C TYR A 70 23.98 -18.02 -7.06
N PRO A 71 25.11 -17.86 -6.35
CA PRO A 71 25.34 -16.68 -5.53
C PRO A 71 25.57 -15.42 -6.39
N MET A 72 25.53 -14.27 -5.72
CA MET A 72 25.96 -13.00 -6.33
C MET A 72 27.45 -13.07 -6.67
N GLY A 73 27.80 -12.66 -7.88
CA GLY A 73 29.18 -12.39 -8.28
C GLY A 73 29.49 -10.90 -8.18
N LYS A 74 30.78 -10.54 -8.26
CA LYS A 74 31.22 -9.13 -8.25
C LYS A 74 30.55 -8.28 -9.34
N LYS A 75 30.25 -8.88 -10.50
CA LYS A 75 29.57 -8.23 -11.64
C LYS A 75 28.11 -7.87 -11.37
N ASP A 76 27.50 -8.45 -10.34
CA ASP A 76 26.11 -8.17 -9.98
C ASP A 76 25.96 -6.90 -9.12
N ALA A 77 27.04 -6.44 -8.47
CA ALA A 77 26.99 -5.31 -7.54
C ALA A 77 26.59 -4.00 -8.23
N LEU A 78 27.23 -3.66 -9.36
CA LEU A 78 26.95 -2.41 -10.06
C LEU A 78 25.53 -2.36 -10.65
N PRO A 79 25.04 -3.37 -11.41
CA PRO A 79 23.66 -3.36 -11.92
C PRO A 79 22.62 -3.26 -10.81
N LEU A 80 22.82 -3.99 -9.70
CA LEU A 80 21.92 -3.93 -8.55
C LEU A 80 21.92 -2.54 -7.91
N LEU A 81 23.10 -1.95 -7.67
CA LEU A 81 23.20 -0.63 -7.07
C LEU A 81 22.56 0.43 -7.96
N LEU A 82 22.80 0.39 -9.28
CA LEU A 82 22.23 1.35 -10.21
C LEU A 82 20.70 1.28 -10.27
N VAL A 83 20.11 0.08 -10.41
CA VAL A 83 18.65 -0.04 -10.46
C VAL A 83 18.00 0.34 -9.13
N THR A 84 18.62 -0.02 -8.01
CA THR A 84 18.12 0.32 -6.67
C THR A 84 18.20 1.82 -6.41
N ALA A 85 19.32 2.46 -6.76
CA ALA A 85 19.50 3.89 -6.60
C ALA A 85 18.56 4.69 -7.51
N ALA A 86 18.45 4.31 -8.79
CA ALA A 86 17.54 4.95 -9.72
C ALA A 86 16.08 4.85 -9.23
N TYR A 87 15.65 3.66 -8.79
CA TYR A 87 14.33 3.49 -8.21
C TYR A 87 14.14 4.30 -6.94
N ALA A 88 15.09 4.27 -6.00
CA ALA A 88 15.03 5.03 -4.76
C ALA A 88 14.87 6.53 -5.03
N CYS A 89 15.61 7.09 -5.99
CA CYS A 89 15.44 8.47 -6.43
C CYS A 89 14.01 8.73 -6.90
N THR A 90 13.46 7.87 -7.77
CA THR A 90 12.07 8.04 -8.26
C THR A 90 11.02 7.81 -7.17
N ALA A 91 11.28 6.92 -6.22
CA ALA A 91 10.34 6.53 -5.17
C ALA A 91 10.27 7.57 -4.05
N PHE A 92 11.40 8.18 -3.67
CA PHE A 92 11.44 9.23 -2.65
C PHE A 92 11.21 10.65 -3.19
N PHE A 93 11.32 10.86 -4.50
CA PHE A 93 11.07 12.19 -5.09
C PHE A 93 9.64 12.65 -4.81
N GLN A 94 9.50 13.83 -4.20
CA GLN A 94 8.23 14.40 -3.75
C GLN A 94 7.35 13.40 -2.99
N LEU A 95 7.90 12.63 -2.05
CA LEU A 95 7.12 11.63 -1.31
C LEU A 95 6.00 12.27 -0.45
N GLY A 96 6.28 13.43 0.12
CA GLY A 96 5.35 14.20 0.93
C GLY A 96 6.08 15.36 1.62
N SER A 97 5.31 16.24 2.23
CA SER A 97 5.83 17.36 3.03
C SER A 97 6.60 16.84 4.24
N PHE A 98 7.76 17.45 4.50
CA PHE A 98 8.53 17.30 5.73
C PHE A 98 8.00 18.17 6.87
N THR A 99 7.03 19.05 6.58
CA THR A 99 6.46 20.00 7.53
C THR A 99 4.95 19.81 7.60
N ASN A 100 4.42 19.84 8.82
CA ASN A 100 3.01 19.76 9.14
C ASN A 100 2.85 20.14 10.62
N PRO A 101 1.68 20.60 11.09
CA PRO A 101 1.47 20.85 12.52
C PRO A 101 1.78 19.60 13.35
N GLN A 102 2.55 19.79 14.41
CA GLN A 102 2.94 18.82 15.43
C GLN A 102 2.30 19.12 16.78
N SER A 103 1.92 20.38 17.05
CA SER A 103 1.10 20.78 18.18
C SER A 103 -0.39 20.63 17.83
N PHE A 104 -1.22 20.28 18.83
CA PHE A 104 -2.65 20.13 18.64
C PHE A 104 -3.40 20.67 19.84
N GLN A 105 -4.38 21.54 19.60
CA GLN A 105 -5.35 21.94 20.61
C GLN A 105 -6.39 20.82 20.78
N SER A 106 -6.46 20.24 21.97
CA SER A 106 -7.47 19.24 22.32
C SER A 106 -8.76 19.88 22.86
N PHE A 107 -9.88 19.29 22.49
CA PHE A 107 -11.23 19.54 22.98
C PHE A 107 -11.85 18.21 23.42
N ASP A 108 -11.29 17.60 24.47
CA ASP A 108 -11.78 16.32 25.02
C ASP A 108 -13.19 16.42 25.59
N GLU A 109 -13.58 17.63 26.01
CA GLU A 109 -14.94 18.01 26.38
C GLU A 109 -15.35 19.27 25.60
N THR A 110 -16.63 19.63 25.67
CA THR A 110 -17.08 20.90 25.09
C THR A 110 -16.39 22.06 25.81
N ALA A 111 -15.54 22.77 25.08
CA ALA A 111 -14.74 23.86 25.62
C ALA A 111 -14.56 24.96 24.59
N THR A 112 -14.36 26.18 25.09
CA THR A 112 -14.21 27.39 24.29
C THR A 112 -12.86 28.03 24.57
N VAL A 113 -12.15 28.38 23.49
CA VAL A 113 -10.89 29.14 23.54
C VAL A 113 -11.05 30.46 22.81
N GLU A 114 -10.51 31.53 23.39
CA GLU A 114 -10.62 32.90 22.87
C GLU A 114 -9.25 33.52 22.66
N PHE A 115 -9.10 34.22 21.54
CA PHE A 115 -7.87 34.85 21.10
C PHE A 115 -8.10 36.31 20.73
N SER A 116 -7.04 37.11 20.86
CA SER A 116 -7.06 38.51 20.44
C SER A 116 -5.90 38.85 19.49
N LEU A 117 -6.21 39.65 18.47
CA LEU A 117 -5.27 40.27 17.56
C LEU A 117 -4.82 41.63 18.14
N ASP A 118 -3.62 42.08 17.77
CA ASP A 118 -3.12 43.43 18.11
C ASP A 118 -3.98 44.55 17.52
N ARG A 119 -4.48 44.33 16.31
CA ARG A 119 -5.30 45.26 15.55
C ARG A 119 -6.53 44.57 14.97
N THR A 120 -7.52 45.38 14.62
CA THR A 120 -8.65 44.88 13.81
C THR A 120 -8.17 44.62 12.39
N VAL A 121 -8.49 43.44 11.86
CA VAL A 121 -8.10 42.96 10.54
C VAL A 121 -9.36 42.61 9.74
N ALA A 122 -9.37 42.96 8.46
CA ALA A 122 -10.42 42.55 7.54
C ALA A 122 -10.11 41.17 6.95
N LEU A 123 -10.70 40.13 7.53
CA LEU A 123 -10.44 38.73 7.21
C LEU A 123 -11.17 38.31 5.93
N THR A 124 -10.45 37.71 4.98
CA THR A 124 -10.98 37.28 3.66
C THR A 124 -10.85 35.79 3.41
N ARG A 125 -9.81 35.15 3.96
CA ARG A 125 -9.54 33.73 3.76
C ARG A 125 -9.18 33.08 5.08
N LEU A 126 -9.60 31.83 5.23
CA LEU A 126 -9.37 30.98 6.38
C LEU A 126 -8.73 29.67 5.95
N GLY A 127 -7.94 29.07 6.83
CA GLY A 127 -7.54 27.68 6.71
C GLY A 127 -7.40 27.00 8.06
N TRP A 128 -7.47 25.67 8.07
CA TRP A 128 -7.29 24.87 9.28
C TRP A 128 -6.72 23.49 8.97
N TYR A 129 -6.01 22.92 9.94
CA TYR A 129 -5.48 21.57 9.87
C TYR A 129 -6.14 20.65 10.91
N THR A 130 -6.68 19.53 10.47
CA THR A 130 -7.43 18.58 11.31
C THR A 130 -6.53 17.56 12.01
N GLY A 131 -6.80 17.30 13.30
CA GLY A 131 -6.06 16.33 14.13
C GLY A 131 -6.78 14.99 14.29
N LEU A 132 -6.54 14.31 15.42
CA LEU A 132 -7.29 13.12 15.80
C LEU A 132 -8.71 13.45 16.24
N GLY A 133 -9.59 12.45 16.19
CA GLY A 133 -10.95 12.58 16.70
C GLY A 133 -11.98 13.06 15.70
N THR A 134 -13.25 12.91 16.07
CA THR A 134 -14.38 13.41 15.27
C THR A 134 -15.30 14.26 16.13
N GLY A 135 -15.86 15.31 15.54
CA GLY A 135 -16.70 16.27 16.22
C GLY A 135 -16.90 17.51 15.36
N ASP A 136 -17.44 18.54 15.98
CA ASP A 136 -17.72 19.81 15.33
C ASP A 136 -16.97 20.95 16.01
N TYR A 137 -16.69 22.01 15.26
CA TYR A 137 -16.23 23.28 15.82
C TYR A 137 -17.11 24.43 15.38
N ALA A 138 -17.32 25.38 16.29
CA ALA A 138 -17.90 26.67 15.99
C ALA A 138 -16.81 27.74 16.01
N LEU A 139 -16.71 28.50 14.92
CA LEU A 139 -15.77 29.60 14.77
C LEU A 139 -16.54 30.92 14.77
N GLU A 140 -16.23 31.79 15.73
CA GLU A 140 -16.89 33.08 15.92
C GLU A 140 -15.83 34.19 15.94
N VAL A 141 -16.17 35.34 15.35
CA VAL A 141 -15.30 36.52 15.29
C VAL A 141 -16.03 37.77 15.76
N SER A 142 -15.27 38.72 16.29
CA SER A 142 -15.79 40.01 16.74
C SER A 142 -14.76 41.13 16.59
N ALA A 143 -15.22 42.34 16.25
CA ALA A 143 -14.36 43.53 16.21
C ALA A 143 -14.28 44.25 17.58
N ASP A 144 -15.30 44.11 18.42
CA ASP A 144 -15.50 44.85 19.68
C ASP A 144 -15.49 43.94 20.94
N GLY A 145 -15.53 42.61 20.76
CA GLY A 145 -15.61 41.62 21.84
C GLY A 145 -17.03 41.46 22.42
N GLN A 146 -18.03 42.16 21.88
CA GLN A 146 -19.42 42.13 22.36
C GLN A 146 -20.38 41.58 21.30
N SER A 147 -20.19 41.98 20.05
CA SER A 147 -21.01 41.61 18.91
C SER A 147 -20.28 40.52 18.12
N TRP A 148 -20.83 39.30 18.13
CA TRP A 148 -20.20 38.14 17.51
C TRP A 148 -20.84 37.78 16.18
N THR A 149 -20.01 37.34 15.25
CA THR A 149 -20.41 36.83 13.94
C THR A 149 -19.87 35.42 13.81
N ALA A 150 -20.72 34.45 13.51
CA ALA A 150 -20.32 33.06 13.37
C ALA A 150 -20.05 32.73 11.91
N LEU A 151 -19.10 31.83 11.69
CA LEU A 151 -18.94 31.17 10.42
C LEU A 151 -20.09 30.19 10.25
N GLN A 152 -20.87 30.35 9.19
CA GLN A 152 -21.95 29.44 8.84
C GLN A 152 -21.54 28.63 7.62
N VAL A 153 -21.88 27.34 7.62
CA VAL A 153 -21.74 26.46 6.45
C VAL A 153 -23.11 26.11 5.91
N SER A 154 -23.26 26.23 4.59
CA SER A 154 -24.39 25.69 3.84
C SER A 154 -23.85 24.64 2.86
N VAL A 155 -24.65 23.62 2.58
CA VAL A 155 -24.27 22.55 1.64
C VAL A 155 -25.31 22.53 0.53
N ASP A 156 -24.86 22.64 -0.72
CA ASP A 156 -25.73 22.61 -1.88
C ASP A 156 -26.14 21.17 -2.26
N GLU A 157 -27.00 21.04 -3.29
CA GLU A 157 -27.47 19.75 -3.81
C GLU A 157 -26.34 18.88 -4.38
N ASP A 158 -25.21 19.48 -4.78
CA ASP A 158 -23.99 18.82 -5.26
C ASP A 158 -23.03 18.45 -4.12
N ASN A 159 -23.43 18.63 -2.86
CA ASN A 159 -22.65 18.39 -1.65
C ASN A 159 -21.39 19.26 -1.54
N LYS A 160 -21.40 20.45 -2.14
CA LYS A 160 -20.36 21.48 -1.98
C LYS A 160 -20.72 22.38 -0.80
N SER A 161 -19.71 22.64 0.02
CA SER A 161 -19.84 23.54 1.17
C SER A 161 -19.57 24.99 0.76
N ALA A 162 -20.53 25.87 1.02
CA ALA A 162 -20.37 27.32 0.94
C ALA A 162 -20.35 27.90 2.36
N TYR A 163 -19.40 28.80 2.61
CA TYR A 163 -19.17 29.39 3.92
C TYR A 163 -19.52 30.88 3.89
N ALA A 164 -20.18 31.39 4.91
CA ALA A 164 -20.51 32.81 5.03
C ALA A 164 -20.48 33.26 6.48
N TRP A 165 -20.25 34.55 6.72
CA TRP A 165 -20.28 35.14 8.06
C TRP A 165 -21.68 35.65 8.38
N THR A 166 -22.27 35.16 9.47
CA THR A 166 -23.64 35.52 9.88
C THR A 166 -23.63 36.08 11.32
N PRO A 167 -24.24 37.25 11.57
CA PRO A 167 -24.36 37.78 12.93
C PRO A 167 -25.06 36.80 13.87
N VAL A 168 -24.53 36.65 15.08
CA VAL A 168 -25.11 35.81 16.13
C VAL A 168 -25.94 36.69 17.07
N ASP A 169 -27.08 36.18 17.54
CA ASP A 169 -27.88 36.89 18.54
C ASP A 169 -27.05 37.09 19.81
N ARG A 170 -27.11 38.29 20.41
CA ARG A 170 -26.27 38.71 21.54
C ARG A 170 -26.43 37.81 22.77
N ASN A 171 -27.58 37.16 22.89
CA ASN A 171 -27.90 36.25 23.99
C ASN A 171 -27.66 34.77 23.66
N ALA A 172 -27.27 34.43 22.43
CA ALA A 172 -27.01 33.05 22.06
C ALA A 172 -25.74 32.54 22.78
N PRO A 173 -25.73 31.27 23.22
CA PRO A 173 -24.54 30.68 23.82
C PRO A 173 -23.40 30.58 22.79
N ALA A 174 -22.16 30.63 23.28
CA ALA A 174 -20.97 30.41 22.47
C ALA A 174 -21.07 29.09 21.69
N GLY A 175 -20.74 29.16 20.40
CA GLY A 175 -20.80 28.00 19.52
C GLY A 175 -22.21 27.54 19.13
N SER A 176 -23.17 28.47 19.15
CA SER A 176 -24.54 28.24 18.65
C SER A 176 -24.61 27.79 17.19
N VAL A 177 -23.60 28.15 16.38
CA VAL A 177 -23.48 27.77 14.97
C VAL A 177 -22.25 26.89 14.75
N ARG A 178 -22.47 25.63 14.39
CA ARG A 178 -21.40 24.68 14.07
C ARG A 178 -21.00 24.84 12.61
N SER A 179 -19.70 24.96 12.37
CA SER A 179 -19.16 25.48 11.10
C SER A 179 -18.12 24.56 10.48
N ILE A 180 -17.29 23.92 11.30
CA ILE A 180 -16.24 23.00 10.86
C ILE A 180 -16.62 21.61 11.35
N HIS A 181 -16.85 20.69 10.41
CA HIS A 181 -17.22 19.32 10.71
C HIS A 181 -16.01 18.39 10.49
N GLN A 182 -15.45 17.86 11.58
CA GLN A 182 -14.36 16.91 11.53
C GLN A 182 -14.90 15.47 11.57
N LYS A 183 -14.92 14.81 10.41
CA LYS A 183 -15.35 13.42 10.20
C LYS A 183 -14.13 12.53 9.93
N TYR A 184 -14.35 11.21 9.87
CA TYR A 184 -13.27 10.26 9.63
C TYR A 184 -12.50 10.47 8.31
N ASN A 185 -13.19 10.88 7.25
CA ASN A 185 -12.58 11.20 5.97
C ASN A 185 -11.96 12.61 5.94
N THR A 186 -12.01 13.35 7.05
CA THR A 186 -11.48 14.72 7.13
C THR A 186 -10.18 14.86 7.91
N LEU A 187 -9.62 13.79 8.46
CA LEU A 187 -8.47 13.83 9.38
C LEU A 187 -7.15 14.09 8.66
N PHE A 188 -6.24 14.80 9.32
CA PHE A 188 -4.87 15.05 8.87
C PHE A 188 -4.77 15.72 7.50
N LYS A 189 -5.58 16.74 7.28
CA LYS A 189 -5.51 17.54 6.06
C LYS A 189 -5.71 19.01 6.32
N TRP A 190 -5.17 19.79 5.40
CA TRP A 190 -5.45 21.21 5.30
C TRP A 190 -6.77 21.47 4.60
N TYR A 191 -7.49 22.47 5.09
CA TYR A 191 -8.66 23.07 4.46
C TYR A 191 -8.40 24.56 4.27
N PHE A 192 -8.91 25.10 3.17
CA PHE A 192 -8.88 26.54 2.90
C PHE A 192 -10.22 26.96 2.32
N ILE A 193 -10.76 28.07 2.81
CA ILE A 193 -12.03 28.63 2.37
C ILE A 193 -11.92 30.14 2.22
N GLU A 194 -12.75 30.69 1.34
CA GLU A 194 -12.97 32.13 1.18
C GLU A 194 -14.47 32.37 1.42
N PRO A 195 -14.86 32.82 2.63
CA PRO A 195 -16.27 33.03 2.94
C PRO A 195 -16.94 34.05 2.02
N GLU A 196 -18.17 33.75 1.61
CA GLU A 196 -19.02 34.64 0.82
C GLU A 196 -19.51 35.82 1.67
N GLY A 197 -19.92 36.91 1.01
CA GLY A 197 -20.43 38.12 1.67
C GLY A 197 -19.37 39.17 1.99
N GLY A 198 -18.10 38.91 1.65
CA GLY A 198 -17.00 39.87 1.75
C GLY A 198 -16.23 39.83 3.08
N PRO A 199 -15.24 40.71 3.25
CA PRO A 199 -14.34 40.69 4.41
C PRO A 199 -15.08 40.97 5.72
N VAL A 200 -14.81 40.18 6.76
CA VAL A 200 -15.33 40.42 8.12
C VAL A 200 -14.28 41.10 8.98
N GLN A 201 -14.69 42.06 9.82
CA GLN A 201 -13.78 42.75 10.74
C GLN A 201 -13.54 41.90 11.99
N VAL A 202 -12.28 41.56 12.25
CA VAL A 202 -11.88 40.65 13.33
C VAL A 202 -10.83 41.32 14.21
N ARG A 203 -11.07 41.34 15.51
CA ARG A 203 -10.06 41.61 16.55
C ARG A 203 -10.02 40.51 17.59
N TYR A 204 -11.17 39.91 17.88
CA TYR A 204 -11.34 38.77 18.76
C TYR A 204 -11.83 37.57 17.96
N LEU A 205 -11.28 36.40 18.27
CA LEU A 205 -11.64 35.12 17.68
C LEU A 205 -11.99 34.16 18.81
N ARG A 206 -13.04 33.38 18.63
CA ARG A 206 -13.46 32.34 19.57
C ARG A 206 -13.69 31.04 18.81
N LEU A 207 -13.13 29.95 19.33
CA LEU A 207 -13.31 28.60 18.81
C LEU A 207 -13.90 27.72 19.91
N THR A 208 -15.07 27.14 19.65
CA THR A 208 -15.70 26.16 20.55
C THR A 208 -15.68 24.79 19.91
N GLY A 209 -15.07 23.80 20.58
CA GLY A 209 -15.04 22.42 20.14
C GLY A 209 -16.16 21.60 20.76
N PHE A 210 -16.76 20.71 19.96
CA PHE A 210 -17.83 19.78 20.36
C PHE A 210 -17.41 18.35 20.01
N PRO A 211 -16.70 17.64 20.91
CA PRO A 211 -16.26 16.27 20.64
C PRO A 211 -17.45 15.32 20.50
N GLY A 212 -17.45 14.50 19.46
CA GLY A 212 -18.34 13.33 19.39
C GLY A 212 -17.86 12.20 20.30
N LYS A 213 -16.53 11.98 20.32
CA LYS A 213 -15.80 11.14 21.27
C LYS A 213 -14.39 11.70 21.40
N ALA A 214 -13.87 11.79 22.62
CA ALA A 214 -12.50 12.22 22.86
C ALA A 214 -11.47 11.24 22.27
N PRO A 215 -10.30 11.73 21.82
CA PRO A 215 -9.96 13.15 21.70
C PRO A 215 -10.66 13.81 20.51
N LEU A 216 -10.78 15.14 20.52
CA LEU A 216 -11.08 15.97 19.33
C LEU A 216 -9.99 17.03 19.22
N GLU A 217 -9.18 16.98 18.17
CA GLU A 217 -7.99 17.81 18.04
C GLU A 217 -7.98 18.63 16.75
N LEU A 218 -7.55 19.87 16.88
CA LEU A 218 -7.26 20.77 15.77
C LEU A 218 -5.79 21.20 15.85
N GLY A 219 -5.07 21.08 14.73
CA GLY A 219 -3.65 21.42 14.66
C GLY A 219 -3.48 22.93 14.61
N GLU A 220 -3.69 23.53 13.45
CA GLU A 220 -3.36 24.94 13.20
C GLU A 220 -4.54 25.66 12.55
N LEU A 221 -4.65 26.98 12.78
CA LEU A 221 -5.55 27.91 12.10
C LEU A 221 -4.74 28.94 11.30
N ALA A 222 -5.21 29.25 10.10
CA ALA A 222 -4.63 30.27 9.23
C ALA A 222 -5.67 31.36 8.95
N LEU A 223 -5.35 32.60 9.32
CA LEU A 223 -6.20 33.78 9.09
C LEU A 223 -5.50 34.69 8.08
N TYR A 224 -6.18 35.04 6.98
CA TYR A 224 -5.62 35.91 5.93
C TYR A 224 -6.44 37.19 5.79
N ASP A 225 -5.75 38.31 5.74
CA ASP A 225 -6.36 39.61 5.48
C ASP A 225 -6.57 39.87 3.98
N GLN A 226 -7.11 41.05 3.64
CA GLN A 226 -7.34 41.47 2.26
C GLN A 226 -6.07 41.53 1.40
N ASP A 227 -4.90 41.75 2.01
CA ASP A 227 -3.62 41.80 1.32
C ASP A 227 -2.96 40.40 1.21
N GLY A 228 -3.63 39.36 1.74
CA GLY A 228 -3.11 38.00 1.80
C GLY A 228 -2.06 37.79 2.90
N VAL A 229 -1.90 38.76 3.81
CA VAL A 229 -0.99 38.68 4.95
C VAL A 229 -1.66 37.89 6.06
N ARG A 230 -0.87 37.01 6.73
CA ARG A 230 -1.37 36.20 7.83
C ARG A 230 -1.51 37.01 9.11
N ALA A 231 -2.68 36.96 9.72
CA ALA A 231 -2.94 37.54 11.03
C ALA A 231 -2.74 36.47 12.13
N VAL A 232 -1.81 36.73 13.04
CA VAL A 232 -1.47 35.80 14.13
C VAL A 232 -1.89 36.44 15.46
N PRO A 233 -2.65 35.74 16.32
CA PRO A 233 -3.01 36.24 17.65
C PRO A 233 -1.81 36.39 18.58
N ASN A 234 -1.84 37.43 19.41
CA ASN A 234 -0.74 37.77 20.31
C ASN A 234 -0.99 37.38 21.78
N ALA A 235 -2.25 37.09 22.15
CA ALA A 235 -2.61 36.66 23.50
C ALA A 235 -3.95 35.91 23.53
N MET A 236 -4.04 34.92 24.43
CA MET A 236 -5.33 34.31 24.83
C MET A 236 -6.09 35.28 25.72
N VAL A 237 -7.40 35.37 25.52
CA VAL A 237 -8.30 36.12 26.40
C VAL A 237 -8.86 35.16 27.45
N ALA A 238 -8.90 35.58 28.72
CA ALA A 238 -9.46 34.76 29.79
C ALA A 238 -10.94 34.44 29.48
N ALA A 239 -11.24 33.17 29.19
CA ALA A 239 -12.61 32.71 28.97
C ALA A 239 -13.45 32.87 30.24
N GLN A 240 -14.72 33.25 30.10
CA GLN A 240 -15.64 33.31 31.24
C GLN A 240 -15.92 31.88 31.77
N PRO A 241 -15.91 31.65 33.10
CA PRO A 241 -16.20 30.34 33.69
C PRO A 241 -17.60 29.81 33.29
N PRO A 242 -17.79 28.48 33.10
CA PRO A 242 -17.10 27.37 33.77
C PRO A 242 -16.18 26.50 32.88
N GLN A 243 -15.89 26.91 31.64
CA GLN A 243 -15.19 26.06 30.63
C GLN A 243 -13.90 26.68 30.09
N ALA A 244 -13.13 27.36 30.94
CA ALA A 244 -11.83 27.90 30.56
C ALA A 244 -10.77 26.77 30.57
N VAL A 245 -10.22 26.43 29.40
CA VAL A 245 -9.07 25.52 29.30
C VAL A 245 -7.85 26.23 29.90
N PRO A 246 -7.13 25.63 30.86
CA PRO A 246 -5.90 26.22 31.41
C PRO A 246 -4.90 26.50 30.28
N SER A 247 -4.31 27.69 30.29
CA SER A 247 -3.34 28.14 29.29
C SER A 247 -2.10 27.24 29.28
N ALA A 248 -1.98 26.41 28.25
CA ALA A 248 -0.74 25.81 27.82
C ALA A 248 -0.68 25.94 26.29
N ASP A 249 -0.01 27.00 25.85
CA ASP A 249 0.52 27.25 24.50
C ASP A 249 -0.49 27.37 23.34
N LEU A 250 -0.25 28.35 22.47
CA LEU A 250 -1.06 28.71 21.30
C LEU A 250 -0.96 27.62 20.21
N ALA A 251 -1.32 26.37 20.50
CA ALA A 251 -1.17 25.25 19.56
C ALA A 251 -1.86 25.50 18.20
N LEU A 252 -2.85 26.40 18.15
CA LEU A 252 -3.54 26.77 16.92
C LEU A 252 -2.80 27.79 16.04
N PHE A 253 -1.76 28.45 16.57
CA PHE A 253 -1.08 29.59 15.93
C PHE A 253 0.45 29.59 16.13
N ASP A 254 1.03 28.55 16.72
CA ASP A 254 2.46 28.45 17.02
C ASP A 254 3.29 27.92 15.85
N GLU A 255 2.68 27.20 14.90
CA GLU A 255 3.37 26.57 13.77
C GLU A 255 2.93 27.14 12.42
N GLN A 256 2.68 28.46 12.34
CA GLN A 256 2.25 29.15 11.12
C GLN A 256 3.18 28.93 9.92
N ASN A 257 4.47 28.65 10.13
CA ASN A 257 5.42 28.31 9.07
C ASN A 257 5.11 26.97 8.37
N THR A 258 4.21 26.14 8.92
CA THR A 258 3.80 24.86 8.34
C THR A 258 2.64 24.98 7.35
N ILE A 259 1.91 26.11 7.34
CA ILE A 259 0.73 26.33 6.48
C ILE A 259 1.13 26.31 5.00
N PRO A 260 0.59 25.40 4.18
CA PRO A 260 0.84 25.38 2.74
C PRO A 260 -0.03 26.38 1.98
N ASP A 261 0.34 26.71 0.74
CA ASP A 261 -0.48 27.59 -0.12
C ASP A 261 -1.87 27.00 -0.43
N LYS A 262 -1.94 25.67 -0.57
CA LYS A 262 -3.16 24.90 -0.85
C LYS A 262 -3.07 23.47 -0.34
N SER A 263 -4.22 22.86 -0.09
CA SER A 263 -4.33 21.45 0.28
C SER A 263 -4.11 20.53 -0.91
N THR A 264 -3.19 19.57 -0.80
CA THR A 264 -2.86 18.60 -1.87
C THR A 264 -2.46 17.26 -1.28
N TRP A 265 -2.33 16.23 -2.13
CA TRP A 265 -1.75 14.94 -1.74
C TRP A 265 -0.37 15.05 -1.09
N TYR A 266 0.39 16.13 -1.36
CA TYR A 266 1.73 16.32 -0.84
C TYR A 266 1.75 16.69 0.65
N ASN A 267 0.77 17.47 1.10
CA ASN A 267 0.71 18.03 2.47
C ASN A 267 -0.43 17.48 3.32
N SER A 268 -1.28 16.62 2.77
CA SER A 268 -2.49 16.12 3.41
C SER A 268 -2.66 14.62 3.18
N SER A 269 -3.42 13.99 4.09
CA SER A 269 -3.88 12.62 3.92
C SER A 269 -4.87 12.50 2.74
N TYR A 270 -4.91 11.32 2.12
CA TYR A 270 -5.89 10.95 1.09
C TYR A 270 -6.06 9.43 1.08
N PHE A 271 -7.16 8.95 0.48
CA PHE A 271 -7.46 7.51 0.41
C PHE A 271 -7.31 6.86 1.80
N ASP A 272 -6.72 5.66 1.90
CA ASP A 272 -6.52 4.91 3.14
C ASP A 272 -5.47 5.51 4.10
N GLU A 273 -4.85 6.66 3.79
CA GLU A 273 -3.99 7.38 4.73
C GLU A 273 -4.76 8.01 5.89
N ILE A 274 -6.11 8.04 5.82
CA ILE A 274 -6.96 8.41 6.96
C ILE A 274 -7.05 7.30 8.03
N TYR A 275 -6.61 6.07 7.69
CA TYR A 275 -6.71 4.90 8.56
C TYR A 275 -5.35 4.47 9.13
N HIS A 276 -4.37 4.13 8.28
CA HIS A 276 -3.16 3.48 8.79
C HIS A 276 -2.18 4.44 9.51
N PRO A 277 -1.87 5.64 8.98
CA PRO A 277 -1.13 6.67 9.71
C PRO A 277 -1.82 7.07 11.00
N ARG A 278 -3.17 7.15 10.98
CA ARG A 278 -3.97 7.42 12.17
C ARG A 278 -3.70 6.41 13.26
N THR A 279 -3.93 5.12 12.98
CA THR A 279 -3.73 4.05 13.96
C THR A 279 -2.28 3.97 14.41
N ALA A 280 -1.32 4.21 13.52
CA ALA A 280 0.10 4.27 13.90
C ALA A 280 0.39 5.42 14.89
N TYR A 281 -0.26 6.57 14.72
CA TYR A 281 -0.15 7.71 15.64
C TYR A 281 -0.88 7.46 16.96
N GLU A 282 -2.05 6.83 16.93
CA GLU A 282 -2.78 6.35 18.12
C GLU A 282 -1.90 5.38 18.92
N HIS A 283 -1.21 4.43 18.28
CA HIS A 283 -0.25 3.55 18.95
C HIS A 283 0.93 4.30 19.58
N ILE A 284 1.43 5.36 18.94
CA ILE A 284 2.52 6.18 19.50
C ILE A 284 2.08 6.88 20.78
N ARG A 285 0.82 7.34 20.81
CA ARG A 285 0.23 8.11 21.91
C ARG A 285 -0.47 7.26 22.98
N GLY A 286 -0.51 5.94 22.82
CA GLY A 286 -1.19 5.03 23.75
C GLY A 286 -2.72 5.16 23.73
N ILE A 287 -3.30 5.57 22.60
CA ILE A 287 -4.74 5.75 22.43
C ILE A 287 -5.34 4.47 21.84
N GLU A 288 -6.54 4.08 22.29
CA GLU A 288 -7.24 2.92 21.74
C GLU A 288 -7.56 3.16 20.25
N PRO A 289 -7.07 2.28 19.35
CA PRO A 289 -7.10 2.57 17.93
C PRO A 289 -8.49 2.49 17.32
N TYR A 290 -8.78 3.40 16.39
CA TYR A 290 -10.06 3.40 15.67
C TYR A 290 -10.12 2.32 14.59
N GLU A 291 -9.08 2.24 13.75
CA GLU A 291 -9.05 1.28 12.64
C GLU A 291 -8.28 0.03 13.04
N VAL A 292 -9.03 -1.06 13.26
CA VAL A 292 -8.53 -2.34 13.75
C VAL A 292 -8.90 -3.54 12.85
N SER A 293 -9.32 -3.26 11.61
CA SER A 293 -9.69 -4.25 10.57
C SER A 293 -8.50 -5.07 10.02
N HIS A 294 -7.28 -4.73 10.42
CA HIS A 294 -6.06 -5.42 10.03
C HIS A 294 -5.12 -5.67 11.22
N PRO A 295 -4.28 -6.73 11.14
CA PRO A 295 -3.23 -6.97 12.10
C PRO A 295 -2.30 -5.76 12.29
N PRO A 296 -1.81 -5.51 13.51
CA PRO A 296 -1.19 -4.23 13.86
C PRO A 296 0.26 -4.04 13.40
N LEU A 297 1.00 -5.10 13.04
CA LEU A 297 2.45 -4.98 12.81
C LEU A 297 2.80 -4.04 11.65
N GLY A 298 1.99 -4.01 10.58
CA GLY A 298 2.22 -3.08 9.47
C GLY A 298 2.15 -1.62 9.93
N LYS A 299 1.24 -1.31 10.85
CA LYS A 299 1.05 0.03 11.42
C LYS A 299 2.14 0.35 12.45
N LEU A 300 2.65 -0.66 13.16
CA LEU A 300 3.83 -0.53 14.01
C LEU A 300 5.11 -0.24 13.22
N ILE A 301 5.29 -0.83 12.04
CA ILE A 301 6.40 -0.47 11.15
C ILE A 301 6.24 0.97 10.66
N LEU A 302 5.01 1.35 10.27
CA LEU A 302 4.69 2.72 9.84
C LEU A 302 5.00 3.76 10.95
N SER A 303 4.69 3.43 12.20
CA SER A 303 4.95 4.32 13.35
C SER A 303 6.43 4.65 13.54
N VAL A 304 7.35 3.77 13.11
CA VAL A 304 8.80 4.06 13.11
C VAL A 304 9.10 5.25 12.19
N GLY A 305 8.47 5.34 11.02
CA GLY A 305 8.65 6.47 10.10
C GLY A 305 8.17 7.79 10.71
N ILE A 306 7.00 7.76 11.36
CA ILE A 306 6.46 8.92 12.10
C ILE A 306 7.42 9.34 13.23
N ARG A 307 7.97 8.40 14.00
CA ARG A 307 8.92 8.71 15.07
C ARG A 307 10.25 9.29 14.55
N LEU A 308 10.68 8.92 13.34
CA LEU A 308 11.93 9.40 12.76
C LEU A 308 11.81 10.80 12.11
N PHE A 309 10.66 11.13 11.53
CA PHE A 309 10.49 12.35 10.71
C PHE A 309 9.31 13.24 11.14
N GLY A 310 8.71 12.97 12.30
CA GLY A 310 7.51 13.66 12.78
C GLY A 310 6.23 13.13 12.15
N PHE A 311 5.08 13.61 12.66
CA PHE A 311 3.76 13.28 12.13
C PHE A 311 3.48 14.13 10.88
N THR A 312 4.17 13.78 9.81
CA THR A 312 4.16 14.48 8.51
C THR A 312 3.88 13.50 7.37
N PRO A 313 3.36 13.99 6.22
CA PRO A 313 3.19 13.17 5.02
C PRO A 313 4.43 12.40 4.60
N PHE A 314 5.61 13.02 4.69
CA PHE A 314 6.86 12.31 4.46
C PHE A 314 7.07 11.19 5.49
N GLY A 315 6.92 11.50 6.78
CA GLY A 315 7.19 10.56 7.87
C GLY A 315 6.33 9.30 7.83
N TRP A 316 5.01 9.44 7.60
CA TRP A 316 4.13 8.27 7.54
C TRP A 316 4.26 7.46 6.23
N ARG A 317 4.75 8.06 5.13
CA ARG A 317 5.01 7.36 3.85
C ARG A 317 6.40 6.73 3.76
N PHE A 318 7.35 7.18 4.60
CA PHE A 318 8.75 6.82 4.51
C PHE A 318 8.98 5.29 4.58
N MET A 319 8.40 4.61 5.57
CA MET A 319 8.67 3.20 5.81
C MET A 319 8.12 2.29 4.71
N GLY A 320 6.95 2.60 4.16
CA GLY A 320 6.42 1.92 2.97
C GLY A 320 7.39 2.06 1.79
N THR A 321 7.84 3.29 1.52
CA THR A 321 8.73 3.57 0.39
C THR A 321 10.08 2.86 0.54
N LEU A 322 10.65 2.90 1.75
CA LEU A 322 11.88 2.19 2.08
C LEU A 322 11.74 0.68 1.83
N PHE A 323 10.64 0.06 2.29
CA PHE A 323 10.41 -1.37 2.07
C PHE A 323 10.24 -1.69 0.59
N GLY A 324 9.60 -0.82 -0.20
CA GLY A 324 9.57 -0.92 -1.66
C GLY A 324 10.97 -0.94 -2.28
N VAL A 325 11.85 -0.02 -1.87
CA VAL A 325 13.25 0.01 -2.32
C VAL A 325 13.99 -1.28 -1.93
N LEU A 326 13.79 -1.76 -0.69
CA LEU A 326 14.43 -2.98 -0.19
C LEU A 326 13.93 -4.27 -0.86
N MET A 327 12.74 -4.27 -1.49
CA MET A 327 12.31 -5.41 -2.31
C MET A 327 13.26 -5.68 -3.48
N LEU A 328 13.86 -4.63 -4.07
CA LEU A 328 14.70 -4.75 -5.26
C LEU A 328 15.96 -5.61 -5.05
N PRO A 329 16.83 -5.37 -4.04
CA PRO A 329 17.97 -6.23 -3.79
C PRO A 329 17.58 -7.66 -3.45
N ILE A 330 16.50 -7.87 -2.71
CA ILE A 330 16.03 -9.22 -2.38
C ILE A 330 15.57 -9.94 -3.65
N LEU A 331 14.76 -9.29 -4.48
CA LEU A 331 14.28 -9.84 -5.76
C LEU A 331 15.44 -10.13 -6.70
N TYR A 332 16.45 -9.24 -6.79
CA TYR A 332 17.63 -9.46 -7.61
C TYR A 332 18.37 -10.73 -7.18
N VAL A 333 18.62 -10.87 -5.87
CA VAL A 333 19.28 -12.06 -5.32
C VAL A 333 18.43 -13.31 -5.56
N PHE A 334 17.10 -13.19 -5.47
CA PHE A 334 16.18 -14.30 -5.76
C PHE A 334 16.26 -14.74 -7.23
N LEU A 335 16.13 -13.80 -8.17
CA LEU A 335 16.30 -14.06 -9.60
C LEU A 335 17.67 -14.64 -9.92
N LYS A 336 18.72 -14.13 -9.27
CA LYS A 336 20.08 -14.68 -9.39
C LYS A 336 20.14 -16.12 -8.90
N ASN A 337 19.56 -16.43 -7.74
CA ASN A 337 19.50 -17.79 -7.18
C ASN A 337 18.71 -18.74 -8.10
N LEU A 338 17.64 -18.26 -8.74
CA LEU A 338 16.79 -19.02 -9.68
C LEU A 338 17.48 -19.33 -11.01
N PHE A 339 18.08 -18.32 -11.65
CA PHE A 339 18.50 -18.38 -13.06
C PHE A 339 20.01 -18.29 -13.28
N GLY A 340 20.77 -17.80 -12.31
CA GLY A 340 22.23 -17.72 -12.35
C GLY A 340 22.84 -16.60 -13.19
N ARG A 341 22.02 -15.85 -13.92
CA ARG A 341 22.49 -14.86 -14.89
C ARG A 341 22.22 -13.44 -14.43
N THR A 342 23.29 -12.64 -14.46
CA THR A 342 23.25 -11.20 -14.14
C THR A 342 22.24 -10.46 -15.00
N ALA A 343 22.19 -10.76 -16.31
CA ALA A 343 21.23 -10.12 -17.22
C ALA A 343 19.76 -10.36 -16.81
N ILE A 344 19.40 -11.59 -16.42
CA ILE A 344 18.01 -11.91 -16.01
C ILE A 344 17.69 -11.29 -14.66
N ALA A 345 18.62 -11.36 -13.70
CA ALA A 345 18.44 -10.71 -12.40
C ALA A 345 18.24 -9.20 -12.56
N PHE A 346 19.08 -8.56 -13.38
CA PHE A 346 18.95 -7.14 -13.69
C PHE A 346 17.64 -6.82 -14.42
N CYS A 347 17.29 -7.54 -15.49
CA CYS A 347 16.07 -7.26 -16.25
C CYS A 347 14.81 -7.49 -15.43
N GLY A 348 14.73 -8.58 -14.67
CA GLY A 348 13.58 -8.86 -13.79
C GLY A 348 13.45 -7.83 -12.67
N THR A 349 14.55 -7.47 -11.99
CA THR A 349 14.52 -6.39 -10.99
C THR A 349 14.14 -5.04 -11.61
N THR A 350 14.60 -4.75 -12.83
CA THR A 350 14.23 -3.52 -13.56
C THR A 350 12.73 -3.50 -13.90
N LEU A 351 12.16 -4.62 -14.36
CA LEU A 351 10.71 -4.73 -14.63
C LEU A 351 9.89 -4.45 -13.36
N PHE A 352 10.33 -4.94 -12.19
CA PHE A 352 9.63 -4.67 -10.93
C PHE A 352 9.87 -3.24 -10.41
N ALA A 353 11.10 -2.72 -10.51
CA ALA A 353 11.44 -1.36 -10.13
C ALA A 353 10.59 -0.33 -10.90
N PHE A 354 10.37 -0.56 -12.20
CA PHE A 354 9.61 0.35 -13.06
C PHE A 354 8.19 -0.16 -13.34
N ASP A 355 7.63 -0.94 -12.41
CA ASP A 355 6.21 -1.26 -12.39
C ASP A 355 5.40 -0.17 -11.69
N PHE A 356 4.21 0.12 -12.24
CA PHE A 356 3.37 1.24 -11.80
C PHE A 356 2.74 0.95 -10.43
N MET A 357 2.28 -0.28 -10.22
CA MET A 357 1.63 -0.70 -8.97
C MET A 357 2.65 -0.72 -7.85
N HIS A 358 3.85 -1.23 -8.11
CA HIS A 358 4.95 -1.20 -7.16
C HIS A 358 5.29 0.23 -6.70
N LEU A 359 5.46 1.17 -7.64
CA LEU A 359 5.74 2.57 -7.28
C LEU A 359 4.61 3.19 -6.46
N VAL A 360 3.37 3.10 -6.94
CA VAL A 360 2.23 3.79 -6.32
C VAL A 360 1.90 3.19 -4.94
N GLN A 361 1.88 1.86 -4.81
CA GLN A 361 1.58 1.19 -3.53
C GLN A 361 2.64 1.45 -2.46
N THR A 362 3.90 1.52 -2.85
CA THR A 362 4.99 1.71 -1.87
C THR A 362 5.10 3.16 -1.40
N ARG A 363 4.60 4.13 -2.18
CA ARG A 363 4.63 5.56 -1.84
C ARG A 363 3.49 6.02 -0.94
N ILE A 364 2.35 5.34 -0.95
CA ILE A 364 1.22 5.65 -0.07
C ILE A 364 1.39 4.93 1.27
N ALA A 365 0.98 5.55 2.37
CA ALA A 365 1.05 4.97 3.70
C ALA A 365 -0.03 3.91 3.95
N THR A 366 0.13 2.75 3.32
CA THR A 366 -0.71 1.56 3.50
C THR A 366 0.12 0.35 3.94
N ILE A 367 -0.55 -0.66 4.49
CA ILE A 367 0.10 -1.85 5.03
C ILE A 367 0.40 -2.94 3.98
N ASP A 368 -0.10 -2.80 2.75
CA ASP A 368 0.08 -3.74 1.63
C ASP A 368 1.55 -4.01 1.32
N THR A 369 2.35 -2.94 1.31
CA THR A 369 3.78 -2.97 1.01
C THR A 369 4.54 -3.91 1.93
N TYR A 370 4.26 -3.89 3.23
CA TYR A 370 4.90 -4.78 4.19
C TYR A 370 4.53 -6.25 3.92
N GLY A 371 3.25 -6.50 3.59
CA GLY A 371 2.79 -7.83 3.20
C GLY A 371 3.56 -8.41 2.01
N VAL A 372 3.69 -7.64 0.92
CA VAL A 372 4.43 -8.07 -0.28
C VAL A 372 5.92 -8.29 0.01
N PHE A 373 6.53 -7.42 0.81
CA PHE A 373 7.94 -7.54 1.19
C PHE A 373 8.22 -8.86 1.91
N PHE A 374 7.37 -9.22 2.87
CA PHE A 374 7.51 -10.45 3.63
C PHE A 374 7.13 -11.70 2.83
N ILE A 375 6.18 -11.60 1.89
CA ILE A 375 5.90 -12.68 0.92
C ILE A 375 7.15 -12.96 0.08
N LEU A 376 7.82 -11.94 -0.44
CA LEU A 376 9.05 -12.07 -1.21
C LEU A 376 10.13 -12.82 -0.41
N LEU A 377 10.39 -12.42 0.83
CA LEU A 377 11.36 -13.08 1.70
C LEU A 377 10.98 -14.52 2.02
N ALA A 378 9.71 -14.78 2.37
CA ALA A 378 9.23 -16.12 2.68
C ALA A 378 9.42 -17.07 1.48
N TYR A 379 9.01 -16.67 0.29
CA TYR A 379 9.22 -17.47 -0.93
C TYR A 379 10.71 -17.61 -1.30
N PHE A 380 11.51 -16.56 -1.11
CA PHE A 380 12.95 -16.64 -1.36
C PHE A 380 13.64 -17.68 -0.47
N PHE A 381 13.36 -17.70 0.83
CA PHE A 381 13.95 -18.66 1.75
C PHE A 381 13.36 -20.06 1.58
N MET A 382 12.07 -20.19 1.28
CA MET A 382 11.48 -21.48 0.89
C MET A 382 12.17 -22.05 -0.35
N TYR A 383 12.40 -21.23 -1.38
CA TYR A 383 13.15 -21.66 -2.56
C TYR A 383 14.55 -22.16 -2.19
N ARG A 384 15.24 -21.47 -1.29
CA ARG A 384 16.57 -21.89 -0.79
C ARG A 384 16.53 -23.22 -0.04
N TYR A 385 15.46 -23.51 0.70
CA TYR A 385 15.26 -24.80 1.36
C TYR A 385 14.97 -25.93 0.34
N LEU A 386 14.03 -25.69 -0.57
CA LEU A 386 13.56 -26.69 -1.55
C LEU A 386 14.66 -27.10 -2.54
N THR A 387 15.56 -26.18 -2.88
CA THR A 387 16.66 -26.45 -3.82
C THR A 387 17.82 -27.24 -3.25
N LEU A 388 17.87 -27.46 -1.93
CA LEU A 388 18.88 -28.32 -1.31
C LEU A 388 18.78 -29.75 -1.87
N PRO A 389 19.90 -30.45 -2.09
CA PRO A 389 19.87 -31.84 -2.52
C PRO A 389 19.08 -32.75 -1.56
N ALA A 390 18.48 -33.81 -2.09
CA ALA A 390 17.98 -34.89 -1.26
C ALA A 390 19.16 -35.52 -0.48
N GLY A 391 18.92 -35.91 0.78
CA GLY A 391 19.99 -36.36 1.68
C GLY A 391 20.72 -35.25 2.44
N THR A 392 20.37 -33.97 2.26
CA THR A 392 20.90 -32.88 3.09
C THR A 392 20.47 -33.07 4.55
N SER A 393 21.41 -32.97 5.49
CA SER A 393 21.12 -33.08 6.93
C SER A 393 20.13 -32.02 7.42
N PHE A 394 19.45 -32.29 8.53
CA PHE A 394 18.50 -31.36 9.14
C PHE A 394 19.13 -29.97 9.38
N ARG A 395 20.34 -29.94 9.98
CA ARG A 395 21.07 -28.69 10.25
C ARG A 395 21.37 -27.89 8.97
N GLY A 396 21.65 -28.57 7.85
CA GLY A 396 21.88 -27.92 6.56
C GLY A 396 20.63 -27.26 5.96
N GLY A 397 19.43 -27.73 6.32
CA GLY A 397 18.15 -27.17 5.89
C GLY A 397 17.48 -26.23 6.88
N ALA A 398 17.91 -26.21 8.14
CA ALA A 398 17.21 -25.51 9.22
C ALA A 398 17.13 -23.98 9.01
N LEU A 399 18.24 -23.31 8.69
CA LEU A 399 18.27 -21.86 8.55
C LEU A 399 17.30 -21.30 7.49
N PRO A 400 17.30 -21.76 6.21
CA PRO A 400 16.34 -21.25 5.24
C PRO A 400 14.90 -21.60 5.59
N LEU A 401 14.65 -22.76 6.23
CA LEU A 401 13.31 -23.12 6.69
C LEU A 401 12.82 -22.20 7.82
N PHE A 402 13.69 -21.88 8.78
CA PHE A 402 13.43 -20.93 9.86
C PHE A 402 13.15 -19.54 9.32
N LEU A 403 14.03 -19.00 8.46
CA LEU A 403 13.84 -17.67 7.89
C LEU A 403 12.56 -17.57 7.06
N SER A 404 12.21 -18.63 6.33
CA SER A 404 10.96 -18.68 5.58
C SER A 404 9.73 -18.59 6.50
N GLY A 405 9.69 -19.35 7.60
CA GLY A 405 8.58 -19.31 8.57
C GLY A 405 8.54 -18.01 9.36
N LEU A 406 9.71 -17.48 9.76
CA LEU A 406 9.86 -16.20 10.45
C LEU A 406 9.27 -15.05 9.62
N PHE A 407 9.71 -14.89 8.37
CA PHE A 407 9.21 -13.81 7.51
C PHE A 407 7.74 -14.01 7.13
N TRP A 408 7.28 -15.25 6.97
CA TRP A 408 5.85 -15.50 6.80
C TRP A 408 5.04 -15.05 8.03
N GLY A 409 5.50 -15.36 9.25
CA GLY A 409 4.84 -14.94 10.50
C GLY A 409 4.80 -13.43 10.68
N ILE A 410 5.92 -12.73 10.41
CA ILE A 410 5.98 -11.26 10.41
C ILE A 410 5.01 -10.68 9.37
N GLY A 411 4.97 -11.25 8.17
CA GLY A 411 4.03 -10.83 7.14
C GLY A 411 2.56 -11.06 7.52
N ALA A 412 2.22 -12.20 8.11
CA ALA A 412 0.87 -12.52 8.58
C ALA A 412 0.42 -11.55 9.68
N ALA A 413 1.32 -11.17 10.58
CA ALA A 413 1.11 -10.13 11.61
C ALA A 413 0.96 -8.72 11.02
N SER A 414 1.32 -8.51 9.75
CA SER A 414 1.15 -7.24 9.05
C SER A 414 -0.15 -7.20 8.22
N LYS A 415 -0.48 -8.28 7.49
CA LYS A 415 -1.70 -8.36 6.67
C LYS A 415 -2.11 -9.82 6.41
N TRP A 416 -3.41 -10.12 6.53
CA TRP A 416 -3.93 -11.47 6.28
C TRP A 416 -3.76 -12.01 4.87
N THR A 417 -3.55 -11.15 3.87
CA THR A 417 -3.20 -11.60 2.50
C THR A 417 -1.93 -12.48 2.50
N VAL A 418 -1.03 -12.34 3.48
CA VAL A 418 0.15 -13.20 3.63
C VAL A 418 -0.21 -14.63 4.07
N ILE A 419 -1.39 -14.85 4.66
CA ILE A 419 -1.87 -16.21 4.97
C ILE A 419 -2.12 -16.99 3.67
N TYR A 420 -2.56 -16.32 2.60
CA TYR A 420 -2.73 -16.92 1.28
C TYR A 420 -1.40 -17.41 0.70
N ALA A 421 -0.34 -16.61 0.86
CA ALA A 421 1.03 -17.04 0.58
C ALA A 421 1.44 -18.26 1.40
N GLY A 422 1.03 -18.34 2.66
CA GLY A 422 1.25 -19.49 3.54
C GLY A 422 0.72 -20.80 2.97
N ALA A 423 -0.48 -20.79 2.38
CA ALA A 423 -1.06 -21.98 1.74
C ALA A 423 -0.20 -22.48 0.56
N GLY A 424 0.29 -21.56 -0.28
CA GLY A 424 1.22 -21.90 -1.37
C GLY A 424 2.57 -22.44 -0.86
N LEU A 425 3.12 -21.81 0.18
CA LEU A 425 4.37 -22.24 0.83
C LEU A 425 4.22 -23.64 1.45
N ALA A 426 3.09 -23.93 2.11
CA ALA A 426 2.80 -25.24 2.68
C ALA A 426 2.73 -26.32 1.58
N LEU A 427 2.01 -26.06 0.48
CA LEU A 427 1.96 -26.98 -0.66
C LEU A 427 3.36 -27.26 -1.22
N LEU A 428 4.17 -26.22 -1.44
CA LEU A 428 5.54 -26.35 -1.93
C LEU A 428 6.44 -27.11 -0.95
N TYR A 429 6.28 -26.87 0.35
CA TYR A 429 7.00 -27.58 1.41
C TYR A 429 6.71 -29.08 1.37
N PHE A 430 5.45 -29.49 1.36
CA PHE A 430 5.08 -30.92 1.35
C PHE A 430 5.47 -31.61 0.03
N LEU A 431 5.33 -30.93 -1.11
CA LEU A 431 5.87 -31.42 -2.39
C LEU A 431 7.40 -31.58 -2.34
N GLY A 432 8.10 -30.65 -1.69
CA GLY A 432 9.53 -30.72 -1.46
C GLY A 432 9.95 -31.90 -0.59
N VAL A 433 9.24 -32.13 0.51
CA VAL A 433 9.45 -33.30 1.38
C VAL A 433 9.21 -34.59 0.59
N TRP A 434 8.15 -34.65 -0.22
CA TRP A 434 7.86 -35.78 -1.09
C TRP A 434 8.98 -36.04 -2.12
N PHE A 435 9.47 -35.00 -2.81
CA PHE A 435 10.57 -35.15 -3.75
C PHE A 435 11.87 -35.57 -3.05
N LYS A 436 12.17 -35.03 -1.87
CA LYS A 436 13.34 -35.43 -1.08
C LYS A 436 13.22 -36.87 -0.58
N TRP A 437 12.01 -37.32 -0.21
CA TRP A 437 11.74 -38.72 0.09
C TRP A 437 12.03 -39.58 -1.14
N ARG A 438 11.43 -39.29 -2.28
CA ARG A 438 11.61 -40.07 -3.52
C ARG A 438 13.07 -40.13 -3.97
N ASP A 439 13.80 -39.02 -3.90
CA ASP A 439 15.14 -38.86 -4.47
C ASP A 439 16.28 -39.11 -3.44
N ARG A 440 15.97 -39.63 -2.24
CA ARG A 440 16.95 -39.82 -1.15
C ARG A 440 18.00 -40.89 -1.47
N PRO A 441 19.24 -40.75 -0.96
CA PRO A 441 20.20 -41.87 -0.89
C PRO A 441 19.62 -43.05 -0.09
N ALA A 442 19.99 -44.27 -0.46
CA ALA A 442 19.43 -45.50 0.14
C ALA A 442 19.74 -45.64 1.64
N ASP A 443 20.91 -45.15 2.06
CA ASP A 443 21.45 -45.15 3.42
C ASP A 443 21.01 -43.92 4.24
N PHE A 444 20.26 -42.99 3.65
CA PHE A 444 19.85 -41.77 4.34
C PHE A 444 18.80 -42.07 5.43
N PRO A 445 19.05 -41.68 6.70
CA PRO A 445 18.12 -41.92 7.81
C PRO A 445 16.92 -40.97 7.73
N PHE A 446 15.99 -41.25 6.81
CA PHE A 446 14.89 -40.35 6.46
C PHE A 446 13.88 -40.17 7.59
N ALA A 447 13.52 -41.22 8.34
CA ALA A 447 12.52 -41.11 9.39
C ALA A 447 12.97 -40.17 10.54
N PRO A 448 14.19 -40.30 11.11
CA PRO A 448 14.71 -39.32 12.07
C PRO A 448 14.79 -37.90 11.50
N TRP A 449 15.28 -37.76 10.26
CA TRP A 449 15.34 -36.46 9.58
C TRP A 449 13.96 -35.83 9.42
N LEU A 450 12.95 -36.63 9.05
CA LEU A 450 11.58 -36.17 8.87
C LEU A 450 10.99 -35.68 10.19
N VAL A 451 11.14 -36.46 11.28
CA VAL A 451 10.66 -36.06 12.61
C VAL A 451 11.30 -34.75 13.06
N GLN A 452 12.63 -34.63 12.95
CA GLN A 452 13.34 -33.39 13.29
C GLN A 452 12.85 -32.21 12.45
N THR A 453 12.71 -32.41 11.14
CA THR A 453 12.26 -31.37 10.22
C THR A 453 10.81 -30.95 10.48
N LEU A 454 9.91 -31.90 10.77
CA LEU A 454 8.51 -31.60 11.08
C LEU A 454 8.36 -30.87 12.42
N LEU A 455 9.01 -31.34 13.49
CA LEU A 455 8.99 -30.65 14.78
C LEU A 455 9.55 -29.23 14.67
N PHE A 456 10.65 -29.06 13.95
CA PHE A 456 11.22 -27.75 13.70
C PHE A 456 10.32 -26.89 12.81
N SER A 457 9.60 -27.48 11.86
CA SER A 457 8.63 -26.77 11.03
C SER A 457 7.45 -26.26 11.86
N VAL A 458 6.94 -27.05 12.81
CA VAL A 458 5.91 -26.59 13.77
C VAL A 458 6.42 -25.41 14.57
N LEU A 459 7.66 -25.45 15.05
CA LEU A 459 8.28 -24.30 15.73
C LEU A 459 8.32 -23.06 14.82
N CYS A 460 8.81 -23.20 13.59
CA CYS A 460 9.06 -22.08 12.68
C CYS A 460 7.80 -21.49 12.03
N TRP A 461 6.77 -22.31 11.79
CA TRP A 461 5.58 -21.94 11.02
C TRP A 461 4.29 -21.91 11.83
N VAL A 462 4.32 -22.34 13.09
CA VAL A 462 3.17 -22.28 13.99
C VAL A 462 3.54 -21.50 15.25
N VAL A 463 4.47 -22.01 16.05
CA VAL A 463 4.76 -21.43 17.37
C VAL A 463 5.32 -20.01 17.26
N ILE A 464 6.39 -19.80 16.49
CA ILE A 464 7.01 -18.48 16.34
C ILE A 464 6.04 -17.49 15.67
N PRO A 465 5.34 -17.82 14.56
CA PRO A 465 4.34 -16.94 13.99
C PRO A 465 3.21 -16.56 14.95
N VAL A 466 2.68 -17.50 15.75
CA VAL A 466 1.66 -17.20 16.78
C VAL A 466 2.20 -16.23 17.82
N ILE A 467 3.44 -16.42 18.29
CA ILE A 467 4.08 -15.49 19.24
C ILE A 467 4.17 -14.09 18.62
N LEU A 468 4.74 -13.97 17.43
CA LEU A 468 4.92 -12.67 16.76
C LEU A 468 3.59 -11.99 16.45
N TYR A 469 2.60 -12.77 16.01
CA TYR A 469 1.27 -12.29 15.71
C TYR A 469 0.60 -11.73 16.98
N THR A 470 0.62 -12.48 18.09
CA THR A 470 0.01 -12.03 19.34
C THR A 470 0.75 -10.84 19.96
N LEU A 471 2.10 -10.87 19.98
CA LEU A 471 2.90 -9.75 20.49
C LEU A 471 2.65 -8.44 19.72
N SER A 472 2.27 -8.52 18.44
CA SER A 472 1.95 -7.32 17.68
C SER A 472 0.73 -6.55 18.23
N TYR A 473 -0.16 -7.21 19.00
CA TYR A 473 -1.34 -6.59 19.64
C TYR A 473 -1.03 -5.84 20.93
N TRP A 474 0.24 -5.76 21.32
CA TRP A 474 0.66 -4.99 22.50
C TRP A 474 0.06 -3.57 22.58
N PRO A 475 0.04 -2.74 21.52
CA PRO A 475 -0.51 -1.39 21.63
C PRO A 475 -2.00 -1.36 22.01
N TYR A 476 -2.75 -2.40 21.66
CA TYR A 476 -4.19 -2.49 21.97
C TYR A 476 -4.37 -2.83 23.45
N ALA A 477 -3.59 -3.79 23.94
CA ALA A 477 -3.55 -4.14 25.36
C ALA A 477 -3.08 -2.96 26.21
N ALA A 478 -2.02 -2.26 25.79
CA ALA A 478 -1.46 -1.11 26.47
C ALA A 478 -2.46 0.05 26.56
N ALA A 479 -3.17 0.37 25.46
CA ALA A 479 -4.22 1.39 25.47
C ALA A 479 -5.40 1.06 26.40
N ARG A 480 -5.53 -0.20 26.83
CA ARG A 480 -6.55 -0.68 27.78
C ARG A 480 -6.01 -0.81 29.22
N GLY A 481 -4.79 -0.35 29.48
CA GLY A 481 -4.16 -0.34 30.80
C GLY A 481 -3.26 -1.54 31.09
N ASN A 482 -2.78 -2.26 30.07
CA ASN A 482 -1.71 -3.24 30.26
C ASN A 482 -0.34 -2.54 30.24
N ASP A 483 0.29 -2.41 31.40
CA ASP A 483 1.61 -1.78 31.53
C ASP A 483 2.78 -2.81 31.56
N GLY A 484 2.49 -4.08 31.24
CA GLY A 484 3.45 -5.19 31.31
C GLY A 484 4.62 -5.09 30.32
N GLY A 485 5.80 -5.56 30.73
CA GLY A 485 6.95 -5.67 29.85
C GLY A 485 6.86 -6.88 28.90
N LEU A 486 7.91 -7.08 28.09
CA LEU A 486 7.98 -8.25 27.18
C LEU A 486 7.86 -9.59 27.91
N LEU A 487 8.44 -9.71 29.11
CA LEU A 487 8.35 -10.95 29.89
C LEU A 487 6.92 -11.19 30.40
N ASP A 488 6.21 -10.14 30.79
CA ASP A 488 4.81 -10.23 31.23
C ASP A 488 3.92 -10.64 30.07
N MET A 489 4.09 -10.01 28.90
CA MET A 489 3.40 -10.39 27.66
C MET A 489 3.62 -11.85 27.27
N LEU A 490 4.86 -12.33 27.33
CA LEU A 490 5.17 -13.74 27.07
C LEU A 490 4.54 -14.64 28.13
N GLY A 491 4.56 -14.22 29.40
CA GLY A 491 3.89 -14.90 30.50
C GLY A 491 2.39 -15.04 30.26
N GLU A 492 1.71 -13.97 29.86
CA GLU A 492 0.30 -13.98 29.47
C GLU A 492 0.05 -14.96 28.32
N LEU A 493 0.84 -14.87 27.23
CA LEU A 493 0.69 -15.73 26.07
C LEU A 493 0.85 -17.23 26.41
N PHE A 494 1.89 -17.59 27.17
CA PHE A 494 2.17 -18.99 27.49
C PHE A 494 1.29 -19.54 28.60
N SER A 495 0.81 -18.71 29.53
CA SER A 495 -0.12 -19.15 30.58
C SER A 495 -1.56 -19.29 30.07
N TRP A 496 -1.94 -18.54 29.04
CA TRP A 496 -3.32 -18.50 28.53
C TRP A 496 -3.95 -19.88 28.26
N PRO A 497 -3.27 -20.82 27.57
CA PRO A 497 -3.82 -22.16 27.30
C PRO A 497 -4.00 -23.02 28.57
N PHE A 498 -3.28 -22.71 29.65
CA PHE A 498 -3.28 -23.52 30.88
C PHE A 498 -4.12 -22.89 32.00
N VAL A 499 -4.41 -21.60 31.93
CA VAL A 499 -5.17 -20.86 32.95
C VAL A 499 -6.55 -20.45 32.42
N GLN A 500 -6.60 -19.71 31.31
CA GLN A 500 -7.83 -19.14 30.76
C GLN A 500 -8.63 -20.18 29.96
N LEU A 501 -7.98 -20.99 29.10
CA LEU A 501 -8.69 -21.97 28.28
C LEU A 501 -9.47 -23.01 29.10
N PRO A 502 -8.95 -23.59 30.22
CA PRO A 502 -9.75 -24.49 31.06
C PRO A 502 -10.97 -23.83 31.70
N GLN A 503 -10.92 -22.53 32.01
CA GLN A 503 -12.08 -21.77 32.49
C GLN A 503 -13.13 -21.63 31.38
N VAL A 504 -12.69 -21.37 30.14
CA VAL A 504 -13.57 -21.33 28.96
C VAL A 504 -14.25 -22.68 28.73
N LEU A 505 -13.49 -23.78 28.78
CA LEU A 505 -14.03 -25.13 28.57
C LEU A 505 -15.01 -25.56 29.68
N ARG A 506 -14.88 -25.02 30.90
CA ARG A 506 -15.82 -25.23 32.01
C ARG A 506 -17.03 -24.29 31.99
N GLY A 507 -17.08 -23.34 31.05
CA GLY A 507 -18.15 -22.34 30.97
C GLY A 507 -18.06 -21.24 32.03
N GLU A 508 -16.92 -21.10 32.71
CA GLU A 508 -16.69 -20.08 33.76
C GLU A 508 -16.31 -18.72 33.16
N ARG A 509 -15.88 -18.70 31.89
CA ARG A 509 -15.33 -17.54 31.19
C ARG A 509 -15.67 -17.60 29.71
N GLU A 510 -15.98 -16.48 29.07
CA GLU A 510 -16.14 -16.44 27.61
C GLU A 510 -14.78 -16.58 26.90
N LEU A 511 -14.77 -17.20 25.71
CA LEU A 511 -13.56 -17.31 24.89
C LEU A 511 -13.02 -15.93 24.47
N ILE A 512 -13.93 -14.99 24.21
CA ILE A 512 -13.62 -13.68 23.64
C ILE A 512 -14.14 -12.62 24.61
N LEU A 513 -13.24 -12.10 25.45
CA LEU A 513 -13.55 -11.05 26.40
C LEU A 513 -13.37 -9.68 25.76
N LYS A 514 -14.45 -8.90 25.71
CA LYS A 514 -14.45 -7.55 25.16
C LYS A 514 -13.78 -6.56 26.10
N GLY A 515 -12.85 -5.75 25.60
CA GLY A 515 -12.18 -4.70 26.37
C GLY A 515 -11.16 -5.20 27.40
N SER A 516 -10.78 -6.48 27.33
CA SER A 516 -9.72 -7.02 28.20
C SER A 516 -8.37 -6.38 27.86
N ALA A 517 -7.61 -6.04 28.91
CA ALA A 517 -6.23 -5.59 28.81
C ALA A 517 -5.25 -6.76 28.63
N ASN A 518 -5.67 -8.02 28.83
CA ASN A 518 -4.82 -9.17 28.54
C ASN A 518 -4.50 -9.26 27.05
N LEU A 519 -3.24 -9.50 26.70
CA LEU A 519 -2.73 -9.48 25.34
C LEU A 519 -3.42 -10.50 24.44
N VAL A 520 -3.61 -11.73 24.92
CA VAL A 520 -4.24 -12.80 24.13
C VAL A 520 -5.72 -12.49 23.91
N ASP A 521 -6.38 -11.93 24.92
CA ASP A 521 -7.79 -11.54 24.81
C ASP A 521 -7.99 -10.39 23.82
N ALA A 522 -7.14 -9.35 23.89
CA ALA A 522 -7.16 -8.25 22.94
C ALA A 522 -6.94 -8.75 21.49
N MET A 523 -6.01 -9.70 21.32
CA MET A 523 -5.78 -10.36 20.03
C MET A 523 -7.01 -11.13 19.56
N LEU A 524 -7.62 -11.97 20.40
CA LEU A 524 -8.79 -12.79 20.07
C LEU A 524 -10.04 -11.94 19.78
N GLU A 525 -10.27 -10.89 20.57
CA GLU A 525 -11.32 -9.89 20.33
C GLU A 525 -11.15 -9.27 18.95
N ASN A 526 -9.93 -8.85 18.61
CA ASN A 526 -9.69 -8.27 17.29
C ASN A 526 -9.81 -9.31 16.16
N GLN A 527 -9.48 -10.59 16.38
CA GLN A 527 -9.70 -11.62 15.36
C GLN A 527 -11.18 -11.75 15.01
N LYS A 528 -12.04 -11.75 16.04
CA LYS A 528 -13.50 -11.77 15.87
C LYS A 528 -13.94 -10.54 15.08
N PHE A 529 -13.52 -9.35 15.52
CA PHE A 529 -13.87 -8.10 14.86
C PHE A 529 -13.44 -8.10 13.39
N MET A 530 -12.17 -8.40 13.09
CA MET A 530 -11.64 -8.42 11.72
C MET A 530 -12.42 -9.39 10.84
N PHE A 531 -12.71 -10.60 11.32
CA PHE A 531 -13.49 -11.56 10.56
C PHE A 531 -14.90 -11.04 10.28
N THR A 532 -15.60 -10.54 11.30
CA THR A 532 -16.96 -10.01 11.13
C THR A 532 -17.00 -8.76 10.25
N TYR A 533 -16.01 -7.88 10.36
CA TYR A 533 -15.87 -6.68 9.56
C TYR A 533 -15.71 -7.05 8.07
N HIS A 534 -14.73 -7.91 7.74
CA HIS A 534 -14.47 -8.29 6.34
C HIS A 534 -15.63 -9.07 5.71
N VAL A 535 -16.38 -9.86 6.49
CA VAL A 535 -17.61 -10.49 6.01
C VAL A 535 -18.73 -9.46 5.78
N GLY A 536 -18.81 -8.42 6.62
CA GLY A 536 -19.88 -7.42 6.61
C GLY A 536 -19.69 -6.26 5.63
N VAL A 537 -18.48 -6.00 5.10
CA VAL A 537 -18.25 -4.89 4.16
C VAL A 537 -18.68 -5.27 2.74
N THR A 538 -19.95 -5.00 2.42
CA THR A 538 -20.57 -5.27 1.12
C THR A 538 -21.09 -4.03 0.40
N GLU A 539 -20.91 -2.84 1.00
CA GLU A 539 -21.29 -1.57 0.38
C GLU A 539 -20.51 -1.32 -0.92
N HIS A 540 -21.22 -0.92 -1.98
CA HIS A 540 -20.62 -0.67 -3.29
C HIS A 540 -19.77 0.60 -3.29
N HIS A 541 -18.60 0.53 -3.92
CA HIS A 541 -17.74 1.69 -4.16
C HIS A 541 -17.53 1.90 -5.67
N PRO A 542 -17.53 3.16 -6.18
CA PRO A 542 -17.34 3.43 -7.62
C PRO A 542 -16.06 2.82 -8.20
N TYR A 543 -14.99 2.69 -7.40
CA TYR A 543 -13.71 2.11 -7.81
C TYR A 543 -13.52 0.63 -7.41
N GLU A 544 -14.56 -0.07 -6.93
CA GLU A 544 -14.45 -1.50 -6.66
C GLU A 544 -14.11 -2.30 -7.93
N SER A 545 -13.35 -3.38 -7.79
CA SER A 545 -12.99 -4.26 -8.91
C SER A 545 -12.84 -5.71 -8.47
N ARG A 546 -13.10 -6.64 -9.39
CA ARG A 546 -13.04 -8.09 -9.14
C ARG A 546 -11.77 -8.70 -9.70
N TRP A 547 -11.42 -9.88 -9.17
CA TRP A 547 -10.15 -10.56 -9.44
C TRP A 547 -9.82 -10.74 -10.93
N TYR A 548 -10.82 -10.98 -11.77
CA TYR A 548 -10.62 -11.18 -13.21
C TYR A 548 -10.27 -9.88 -13.94
N GLN A 549 -10.68 -8.72 -13.41
CA GLN A 549 -10.32 -7.42 -13.96
C GLN A 549 -8.86 -7.08 -13.69
N TRP A 550 -8.30 -7.55 -12.57
CA TRP A 550 -6.90 -7.30 -12.20
C TRP A 550 -5.92 -7.99 -13.16
N LEU A 551 -6.28 -9.17 -13.70
CA LEU A 551 -5.43 -9.96 -14.60
C LEU A 551 -4.98 -9.20 -15.85
N VAL A 552 -5.86 -8.37 -16.38
CA VAL A 552 -5.64 -7.59 -17.61
C VAL A 552 -5.48 -6.10 -17.32
N ASP A 553 -5.43 -5.74 -16.03
CA ASP A 553 -5.39 -4.37 -15.56
C ASP A 553 -6.58 -3.52 -16.05
N GLY A 554 -7.74 -4.17 -16.12
CA GLY A 554 -8.94 -3.65 -16.77
C GLY A 554 -9.74 -2.67 -15.92
N ARG A 555 -9.53 -2.62 -14.59
CA ARG A 555 -10.19 -1.65 -13.69
C ARG A 555 -9.26 -1.24 -12.54
N PRO A 556 -8.37 -0.27 -12.78
CA PRO A 556 -7.58 0.42 -11.75
C PRO A 556 -8.40 1.04 -10.62
N ILE A 557 -7.70 1.39 -9.55
CA ILE A 557 -8.24 2.22 -8.46
C ILE A 557 -7.58 3.59 -8.44
N LEU A 558 -8.38 4.65 -8.36
CA LEU A 558 -7.93 6.03 -8.23
C LEU A 558 -7.68 6.38 -6.76
N TYR A 559 -6.55 7.00 -6.45
CA TYR A 559 -6.20 7.42 -5.08
C TYR A 559 -6.33 8.91 -4.84
N TYR A 560 -6.07 9.71 -5.86
CA TYR A 560 -6.16 11.15 -5.77
C TYR A 560 -6.57 11.74 -7.11
N LEU A 561 -7.38 12.79 -7.05
CA LEU A 561 -7.79 13.57 -8.21
C LEU A 561 -7.96 15.03 -7.81
N ASP A 562 -7.28 15.88 -8.57
CA ASP A 562 -7.50 17.32 -8.63
C ASP A 562 -7.57 17.70 -10.11
N SER A 563 -8.69 18.26 -10.52
CA SER A 563 -8.93 18.74 -11.88
C SER A 563 -9.54 20.14 -11.93
N THR A 564 -9.64 20.78 -10.76
CA THR A 564 -10.38 22.03 -10.57
C THR A 564 -9.50 23.12 -9.96
N SER A 565 -8.40 22.79 -9.29
CA SER A 565 -7.55 23.80 -8.64
C SER A 565 -6.80 24.69 -9.63
N VAL A 566 -6.50 24.18 -10.83
CA VAL A 566 -5.80 24.92 -11.88
C VAL A 566 -6.49 24.66 -13.23
N PRO A 567 -7.12 25.67 -13.85
CA PRO A 567 -7.78 25.50 -15.15
C PRO A 567 -6.86 24.91 -16.22
N GLY A 568 -7.32 23.86 -16.90
CA GLY A 568 -6.55 23.20 -17.97
C GLY A 568 -5.46 22.23 -17.50
N PHE A 569 -5.31 22.03 -16.19
CA PHE A 569 -4.39 21.08 -15.58
C PHE A 569 -5.14 20.03 -14.73
N LYS A 570 -4.49 18.89 -14.53
CA LYS A 570 -4.99 17.77 -13.74
C LYS A 570 -3.83 17.11 -12.99
N ALA A 571 -4.04 16.81 -11.72
CA ALA A 571 -3.21 15.91 -10.94
C ALA A 571 -4.04 14.69 -10.55
N ALA A 572 -3.64 13.51 -10.98
CA ALA A 572 -4.30 12.27 -10.61
C ALA A 572 -3.28 11.15 -10.59
N PHE A 573 -3.39 10.25 -9.62
CA PHE A 573 -2.63 9.00 -9.63
C PHE A 573 -3.47 7.83 -9.14
N ALA A 574 -3.23 6.69 -9.75
CA ALA A 574 -4.01 5.47 -9.62
C ALA A 574 -3.09 4.27 -9.45
N CYS A 575 -3.59 3.21 -8.83
CA CYS A 575 -2.87 1.96 -8.67
C CYS A 575 -3.32 0.94 -9.72
N PHE A 576 -2.39 0.54 -10.56
CA PHE A 576 -2.52 -0.38 -11.69
C PHE A 576 -1.12 -0.83 -12.13
N ASN A 577 -1.01 -1.88 -12.94
CA ASN A 577 0.30 -2.43 -13.33
C ASN A 577 0.87 -1.71 -14.55
N ASN A 578 2.18 -1.84 -14.76
CA ASN A 578 2.76 -1.53 -16.07
C ASN A 578 2.18 -2.53 -17.10
N PRO A 579 1.55 -2.09 -18.21
CA PRO A 579 0.93 -3.01 -19.18
C PRO A 579 1.87 -4.08 -19.72
N VAL A 580 3.17 -3.76 -19.84
CA VAL A 580 4.21 -4.72 -20.21
C VAL A 580 4.32 -5.82 -19.15
N VAL A 581 4.35 -5.47 -17.87
CA VAL A 581 4.41 -6.41 -16.75
C VAL A 581 3.11 -7.20 -16.63
N ALA A 582 1.95 -6.53 -16.71
CA ALA A 582 0.64 -7.17 -16.57
C ALA A 582 0.39 -8.21 -17.67
N TRP A 583 0.44 -7.80 -18.95
CA TRP A 583 0.05 -8.67 -20.06
C TRP A 583 1.12 -9.71 -20.40
N THR A 584 2.40 -9.34 -20.37
CA THR A 584 3.48 -10.32 -20.55
C THR A 584 3.58 -11.25 -19.37
N GLY A 585 3.33 -10.77 -18.15
CA GLY A 585 3.27 -11.59 -16.95
C GLY A 585 2.19 -12.66 -17.08
N LEU A 586 0.96 -12.27 -17.41
CA LEU A 586 -0.18 -13.17 -17.52
C LEU A 586 0.10 -14.31 -18.50
N LEU A 587 0.56 -13.99 -19.71
CA LEU A 587 0.92 -15.01 -20.70
C LEU A 587 2.18 -15.80 -20.30
N SER A 588 3.10 -15.23 -19.53
CA SER A 588 4.25 -15.95 -18.98
C SER A 588 3.83 -16.96 -17.90
N VAL A 589 2.76 -16.70 -17.14
CA VAL A 589 2.18 -17.71 -16.22
C VAL A 589 1.65 -18.92 -16.99
N VAL A 590 1.09 -18.71 -18.19
CA VAL A 590 0.70 -19.83 -19.09
C VAL A 590 1.95 -20.62 -19.52
N ILE A 591 3.07 -19.95 -19.83
CA ILE A 591 4.35 -20.63 -20.08
C ILE A 591 4.75 -21.49 -18.86
N LEU A 592 4.66 -20.96 -17.64
CA LEU A 592 5.00 -21.72 -16.43
C LEU A 592 4.14 -22.99 -16.31
N ALA A 593 2.83 -22.89 -16.54
CA ALA A 593 1.92 -24.04 -16.53
C ALA A 593 2.31 -25.08 -17.59
N VAL A 594 2.58 -24.63 -18.81
CA VAL A 594 3.00 -25.51 -19.92
C VAL A 594 4.32 -26.20 -19.59
N GLN A 595 5.34 -25.49 -19.07
CA GLN A 595 6.65 -26.05 -18.77
C GLN A 595 6.67 -26.92 -17.51
N THR A 596 5.77 -26.65 -16.56
CA THR A 596 5.54 -27.53 -15.41
C THR A 596 5.12 -28.91 -15.88
N VAL A 597 4.23 -29.00 -16.88
CA VAL A 597 3.75 -30.28 -17.41
C VAL A 597 4.73 -30.87 -18.44
N ARG A 598 5.09 -30.11 -19.48
CA ARG A 598 5.90 -30.59 -20.61
C ARG A 598 7.32 -30.98 -20.22
N ARG A 599 7.98 -30.16 -19.40
CA ARG A 599 9.38 -30.37 -18.98
C ARG A 599 9.51 -30.92 -17.56
N ARG A 600 8.39 -31.11 -16.86
CA ARG A 600 8.41 -31.48 -15.43
C ARG A 600 9.29 -30.53 -14.61
N CYS A 601 9.23 -29.23 -14.93
CA CYS A 601 10.16 -28.24 -14.39
C CYS A 601 9.74 -27.79 -12.98
N GLY A 602 10.54 -28.15 -11.96
CA GLY A 602 10.28 -27.74 -10.58
C GLY A 602 10.34 -26.22 -10.35
N LYS A 603 11.21 -25.49 -11.07
CA LYS A 603 11.24 -24.01 -11.02
C LYS A 603 9.92 -23.41 -11.52
N ALA A 604 9.39 -23.95 -12.62
CA ALA A 604 8.13 -23.47 -13.18
C ALA A 604 6.95 -23.75 -12.23
N LEU A 605 6.92 -24.94 -11.63
CA LEU A 605 5.91 -25.30 -10.62
C LEU A 605 5.98 -24.38 -9.41
N PHE A 606 7.19 -24.12 -8.90
CA PHE A 606 7.40 -23.23 -7.76
C PHE A 606 6.82 -21.83 -8.00
N LEU A 607 7.12 -21.23 -9.16
CA LEU A 607 6.63 -19.90 -9.53
C LEU A 607 5.11 -19.90 -9.78
N LEU A 608 4.58 -20.96 -10.40
CA LEU A 608 3.15 -21.11 -10.67
C LEU A 608 2.33 -21.21 -9.38
N VAL A 609 2.76 -22.05 -8.43
CA VAL A 609 2.11 -22.15 -7.11
C VAL A 609 2.19 -20.82 -6.37
N GLY A 610 3.34 -20.14 -6.45
CA GLY A 610 3.51 -18.78 -5.93
C GLY A 610 2.44 -17.83 -6.45
N TYR A 611 2.30 -17.69 -7.76
CA TYR A 611 1.28 -16.84 -8.40
C TYR A 611 -0.15 -17.25 -8.01
N LEU A 612 -0.49 -18.54 -8.15
CA LEU A 612 -1.84 -19.05 -7.89
C LEU A 612 -2.25 -18.87 -6.43
N SER A 613 -1.32 -19.01 -5.48
CA SER A 613 -1.60 -18.78 -4.06
C SER A 613 -1.99 -17.34 -3.74
N GLN A 614 -1.54 -16.35 -4.54
CA GLN A 614 -1.92 -14.95 -4.36
C GLN A 614 -3.25 -14.61 -5.03
N LEU A 615 -3.62 -15.34 -6.08
CA LEU A 615 -4.79 -15.05 -6.90
C LEU A 615 -6.03 -15.89 -6.54
N LEU A 616 -5.88 -17.22 -6.41
CA LEU A 616 -7.01 -18.14 -6.28
C LEU A 616 -7.92 -17.86 -5.07
N PRO A 617 -7.41 -17.45 -3.88
CA PRO A 617 -8.28 -17.15 -2.76
C PRO A 617 -9.34 -16.08 -3.06
N TRP A 618 -9.03 -15.13 -3.94
CA TRP A 618 -9.97 -14.07 -4.34
C TRP A 618 -11.16 -14.57 -5.14
N PHE A 619 -11.15 -15.80 -5.66
CA PHE A 619 -12.27 -16.36 -6.42
C PHE A 619 -13.48 -16.61 -5.51
N ALA A 620 -13.22 -16.95 -4.24
CA ALA A 620 -14.25 -17.24 -3.24
C ALA A 620 -14.64 -16.00 -2.40
N ILE A 621 -13.92 -14.87 -2.53
CA ILE A 621 -14.13 -13.68 -1.71
C ILE A 621 -15.23 -12.82 -2.34
N GLY A 622 -16.41 -12.80 -1.70
CA GLY A 622 -17.60 -12.06 -2.16
C GLY A 622 -17.68 -10.59 -1.75
N ARG A 623 -16.96 -10.18 -0.69
CA ARG A 623 -16.93 -8.78 -0.18
C ARG A 623 -16.38 -7.78 -1.21
N ILE A 624 -16.44 -6.50 -0.89
CA ILE A 624 -15.83 -5.46 -1.73
C ILE A 624 -14.30 -5.65 -1.84
N THR A 625 -13.77 -5.54 -3.06
CA THR A 625 -12.34 -5.67 -3.35
C THR A 625 -11.89 -4.65 -4.39
N PHE A 626 -10.57 -4.50 -4.50
CA PHE A 626 -9.92 -3.42 -5.25
C PHE A 626 -8.62 -3.91 -5.89
N ALA A 627 -8.14 -3.21 -6.92
CA ALA A 627 -6.99 -3.63 -7.74
C ALA A 627 -5.68 -3.81 -6.96
N TYR A 628 -5.45 -3.06 -5.87
CA TYR A 628 -4.23 -3.18 -5.07
C TYR A 628 -4.07 -4.55 -4.39
N HIS A 629 -5.16 -5.33 -4.22
CA HIS A 629 -5.07 -6.71 -3.72
C HIS A 629 -4.28 -7.64 -4.67
N TYR A 630 -4.08 -7.23 -5.91
CA TYR A 630 -3.28 -7.94 -6.90
C TYR A 630 -1.77 -7.68 -6.77
N PHE A 631 -1.34 -6.73 -5.93
CA PHE A 631 0.08 -6.36 -5.78
C PHE A 631 1.02 -7.53 -5.44
N PRO A 632 0.68 -8.47 -4.55
CA PRO A 632 1.50 -9.68 -4.35
C PRO A 632 1.64 -10.53 -5.62
N SER A 633 0.64 -10.57 -6.49
CA SER A 633 0.68 -11.32 -7.75
C SER A 633 1.64 -10.70 -8.75
N THR A 634 1.76 -9.36 -8.78
CA THR A 634 2.70 -8.63 -9.65
C THR A 634 4.15 -9.09 -9.45
N LEU A 635 4.54 -9.40 -8.22
CA LEU A 635 5.86 -9.99 -7.93
C LEU A 635 6.10 -11.29 -8.71
N PHE A 636 5.11 -12.19 -8.72
CA PHE A 636 5.21 -13.47 -9.42
C PHE A 636 5.06 -13.33 -10.93
N LEU A 637 4.35 -12.31 -11.42
CA LEU A 637 4.35 -11.96 -12.85
C LEU A 637 5.77 -11.65 -13.34
N VAL A 638 6.52 -10.82 -12.60
CA VAL A 638 7.91 -10.50 -12.94
C VAL A 638 8.81 -11.74 -12.93
N LEU A 639 8.65 -12.63 -11.92
CA LEU A 639 9.37 -13.89 -11.88
C LEU A 639 9.02 -14.80 -13.08
N ALA A 640 7.76 -14.82 -13.52
CA ALA A 640 7.30 -15.57 -14.68
C ALA A 640 7.89 -15.02 -15.99
N ILE A 641 7.90 -13.70 -16.18
CA ILE A 641 8.54 -13.06 -17.34
C ILE A 641 10.03 -13.40 -17.36
N SER A 642 10.69 -13.31 -16.20
CA SER A 642 12.11 -13.64 -16.04
C SER A 642 12.42 -15.09 -16.40
N TYR A 643 11.51 -16.03 -16.10
CA TYR A 643 11.62 -17.42 -16.54
C TYR A 643 11.58 -17.52 -18.07
N ALA A 644 10.61 -16.89 -18.73
CA ALA A 644 10.49 -16.92 -20.19
C ALA A 644 11.72 -16.29 -20.87
N MET A 645 12.19 -15.14 -20.37
CA MET A 645 13.41 -14.48 -20.82
C MET A 645 14.65 -15.36 -20.64
N ASN A 646 14.78 -16.04 -19.49
CA ASN A 646 15.89 -16.95 -19.25
C ASN A 646 15.91 -18.12 -20.24
N ASP A 647 14.75 -18.70 -20.51
CA ASP A 647 14.55 -19.80 -21.45
C ASP A 647 14.96 -19.41 -22.88
N MET A 648 14.59 -18.22 -23.34
CA MET A 648 15.01 -17.71 -24.66
C MET A 648 16.53 -17.47 -24.73
N MET A 649 17.09 -16.89 -23.67
CA MET A 649 18.53 -16.62 -23.61
C MET A 649 19.36 -17.91 -23.45
N GLU A 650 18.80 -18.99 -22.89
CA GLU A 650 19.42 -20.33 -22.93
C GLU A 650 19.57 -20.83 -24.36
N ARG A 651 18.52 -20.69 -25.16
CA ARG A 651 18.48 -21.17 -26.54
C ARG A 651 19.39 -20.37 -27.48
N LYS A 652 19.56 -19.06 -27.21
CA LYS A 652 20.34 -18.13 -28.06
C LYS A 652 19.95 -18.17 -29.55
N VAL A 653 18.68 -18.44 -29.85
CA VAL A 653 18.18 -18.55 -31.24
C VAL A 653 17.81 -17.16 -31.75
N GLY A 654 18.41 -16.69 -32.85
CA GLY A 654 18.07 -15.38 -33.42
C GLY A 654 18.39 -14.20 -32.49
N ARG A 655 17.60 -13.13 -32.57
CA ARG A 655 17.85 -11.86 -31.86
C ARG A 655 17.16 -11.76 -30.49
N TRP A 656 17.47 -12.70 -29.60
CA TRP A 656 16.88 -12.79 -28.25
C TRP A 656 17.10 -11.53 -27.40
N GLN A 657 18.15 -10.74 -27.70
CA GLN A 657 18.45 -9.48 -27.01
C GLN A 657 17.29 -8.49 -27.08
N TRP A 658 16.54 -8.44 -28.19
CA TRP A 658 15.37 -7.57 -28.31
C TRP A 658 14.22 -8.03 -27.42
N ALA A 659 13.98 -9.35 -27.36
CA ALA A 659 12.95 -9.89 -26.50
C ALA A 659 13.25 -9.70 -25.01
N VAL A 660 14.53 -9.75 -24.61
CA VAL A 660 14.94 -9.55 -23.21
C VAL A 660 15.15 -8.06 -22.91
N TYR A 661 16.20 -7.45 -23.48
CA TYR A 661 16.57 -6.06 -23.18
C TYR A 661 15.63 -5.04 -23.81
N GLY A 662 15.14 -5.29 -25.03
CA GLY A 662 14.21 -4.38 -25.69
C GLY A 662 12.87 -4.29 -24.95
N MET A 663 12.33 -5.43 -24.50
CA MET A 663 11.10 -5.47 -23.70
C MET A 663 11.27 -4.80 -22.33
N THR A 664 12.41 -5.05 -21.66
CA THR A 664 12.73 -4.35 -20.40
C THR A 664 12.88 -2.84 -20.62
N ALA A 665 13.59 -2.41 -21.66
CA ALA A 665 13.74 -0.99 -21.98
C ALA A 665 12.39 -0.34 -22.31
N PHE A 666 11.52 -1.02 -23.04
CA PHE A 666 10.16 -0.53 -23.34
C PHE A 666 9.34 -0.35 -22.05
N SER A 667 9.43 -1.28 -21.09
CA SER A 667 8.81 -1.12 -19.77
C SER A 667 9.28 0.14 -19.04
N VAL A 668 10.57 0.46 -19.11
CA VAL A 668 11.16 1.68 -18.50
C VAL A 668 10.70 2.95 -19.23
N VAL A 669 10.62 2.93 -20.56
CA VAL A 669 10.09 4.06 -21.34
C VAL A 669 8.63 4.33 -21.01
N LEU A 670 7.81 3.29 -20.88
CA LEU A 670 6.43 3.44 -20.43
C LEU A 670 6.36 4.01 -19.02
N PHE A 671 7.20 3.53 -18.10
CA PHE A 671 7.28 4.12 -16.77
C PHE A 671 7.62 5.61 -16.81
N ALA A 672 8.62 6.01 -17.60
CA ALA A 672 8.99 7.42 -17.73
C ALA A 672 7.82 8.28 -18.26
N ALA A 673 7.01 7.75 -19.20
CA ALA A 673 5.80 8.44 -19.68
C ALA A 673 4.72 8.52 -18.59
N PHE A 674 4.45 7.46 -17.85
CA PHE A 674 3.42 7.49 -16.81
C PHE A 674 3.89 8.16 -15.51
N TYR A 675 5.20 8.31 -15.27
CA TYR A 675 5.76 8.77 -14.01
C TYR A 675 5.13 10.06 -13.45
N PRO A 676 4.91 11.14 -14.23
CA PRO A 676 4.27 12.36 -13.71
C PRO A 676 2.89 12.10 -13.10
N VAL A 677 2.08 11.25 -13.74
CA VAL A 677 0.75 10.87 -13.23
C VAL A 677 0.81 9.75 -12.21
N LEU A 678 1.91 9.02 -12.05
CA LEU A 678 2.04 8.01 -10.99
C LEU A 678 2.40 8.63 -9.64
N ILE A 679 3.06 9.79 -9.65
CA ILE A 679 3.43 10.51 -8.42
C ILE A 679 2.54 11.73 -8.12
N GLY A 680 1.52 11.98 -8.95
CA GLY A 680 0.56 13.07 -8.73
C GLY A 680 1.04 14.48 -9.14
N LEU A 681 1.99 14.60 -10.05
CA LEU A 681 2.36 15.91 -10.60
C LEU A 681 1.17 16.53 -11.33
N MET A 682 1.06 17.85 -11.20
CA MET A 682 0.10 18.64 -11.96
C MET A 682 0.57 18.70 -13.43
N VAL A 683 -0.23 18.14 -14.34
CA VAL A 683 0.08 18.06 -15.78
C VAL A 683 -1.05 18.67 -16.61
N PRO A 684 -0.77 19.15 -17.84
CA PRO A 684 -1.83 19.61 -18.74
C PRO A 684 -2.88 18.51 -18.97
N SER A 685 -4.18 18.84 -18.87
CA SER A 685 -5.26 17.84 -18.87
C SER A 685 -5.31 16.96 -20.12
N TRP A 686 -4.81 17.45 -21.27
CA TRP A 686 -4.74 16.64 -22.48
C TRP A 686 -3.84 15.40 -22.33
N TYR A 687 -2.82 15.46 -21.46
CA TYR A 687 -1.85 14.39 -21.29
C TYR A 687 -2.46 13.12 -20.68
N PRO A 688 -3.05 13.15 -19.46
CA PRO A 688 -3.72 11.98 -18.92
C PRO A 688 -4.93 11.57 -19.78
N THR A 689 -5.70 12.54 -20.29
CA THR A 689 -7.04 12.26 -20.85
C THR A 689 -7.04 11.84 -22.32
N ARG A 690 -6.01 12.21 -23.11
CA ARG A 690 -5.88 11.84 -24.53
C ARG A 690 -4.68 10.95 -24.85
N PHE A 691 -3.60 11.01 -24.07
CA PHE A 691 -2.37 10.27 -24.35
C PHE A 691 -2.23 9.00 -23.48
N LEU A 692 -2.47 9.10 -22.17
CA LEU A 692 -2.29 7.98 -21.23
C LEU A 692 -3.54 7.12 -21.01
N ARG A 693 -4.71 7.56 -21.50
CA ARG A 693 -5.99 6.85 -21.32
C ARG A 693 -6.13 5.64 -22.24
N TRP A 694 -5.38 4.57 -21.98
CA TRP A 694 -5.30 3.41 -22.89
C TRP A 694 -6.56 2.52 -22.89
N ILE A 695 -7.32 2.45 -21.79
CA ILE A 695 -8.57 1.67 -21.74
C ILE A 695 -9.77 2.64 -21.78
N PRO A 696 -10.63 2.56 -22.82
CA PRO A 696 -11.80 3.42 -22.96
C PRO A 696 -12.89 3.10 -21.94
N GLY A 697 -13.92 3.95 -21.86
CA GLY A 697 -15.08 3.72 -20.97
C GLY A 697 -14.90 4.15 -19.52
N GLY A 698 -13.83 4.89 -19.20
CA GLY A 698 -13.61 5.42 -17.84
C GLY A 698 -13.01 4.40 -16.86
N ALA A 699 -12.58 3.24 -17.37
CA ALA A 699 -11.95 2.21 -16.55
C ALA A 699 -10.58 2.67 -16.02
N TRP A 700 -9.76 3.29 -16.87
CA TRP A 700 -8.55 3.98 -16.44
C TRP A 700 -8.87 5.43 -16.09
N PRO A 701 -8.50 5.92 -14.88
CA PRO A 701 -8.99 7.19 -14.34
C PRO A 701 -8.29 8.45 -14.90
N PHE A 702 -7.52 8.31 -16.00
CA PHE A 702 -6.73 9.37 -16.62
C PHE A 702 -7.49 10.12 -17.72
#